data_AF-A0A7C7A8T3-F1
#
_entry.id   AF-A0A7C7A8T3-F1
#
_cell.length_a   1.000
_cell.length_b   1.000
_cell.length_c   1.000
_cell.angle_alpha   90.00
_cell.angle_beta   90.00
_cell.angle_gamma   90.00
#
_symmetry.space_group_name_H-M   'P 1'
#
loop_
_entity.id
_entity.type
_entity.pdbx_description
1 polymer ?
#
loop_
_entity_poly.entity_id
_entity_poly.type
_entity_poly.pdbx_seq_one_letter_code
_entity_poly.pdbx_strand_id
1 'polypeptide(L)'
;MEKAKLINIRESKKGKLIGEVQFEDGKTMPIPSEANLNPSLNNTECNIERKHGVITCIIIDEKVIFSKTGSDNMTYQKVNKKQAKKQPDNKTTKSLEAHAPYNFIPLNKHVIEAQPIPDFDCYYNEHAGLKRFNGYIDCEIESITPLYIRDTYTSEELIKKEKNNEDNADFFSPGGIARIPGSSLRGMTRTMVEIMSWGKFGFYENKRLFYRGLADKSNLSQEYQKNMSSYDRNTKKSSYKFNAGYLKRDGFDYYIIPAKVKDGKQFKQVTKRNKDEKFIIEKQQNGEYLVISGNINKKEHDWLIYEPDFNQRIPVSDFDIKEYMMDENRYSDEKGDGNLIRLISMAKDGMVPCFYVCWKDENGKDRVSFGHTGFFRLSYKYTIGDHIPENLKQEELIDIPESIFGKVYDKQSFASRIFFEDALLIPGQNNILISNNPITPKILSSPKPTTFQHYLEQPSGATIKNLNHWNNKNAKIRGYKLYWHKDGTGWELEITNEEKEKKKKIITKIKPVKPGIKFKSRVRFENLSQEELGALLFAIDLPENCYHKIGMGKPLGLGTIKIKPTLFLINRENRYTSLLEDENWNLGVEKGDIKKFKDAFEQYLLDKLNRLEKSNLTSLWDHERMKHLKVMLNFENTKLKGWKQETDYMELKEFKDRPVLPKPLEIYDKLAESK
;
A
#
# COMPACT_ATOMS: atom_id res chain seq x y z
N MET A 1 -34.60 30.02 -34.68
CA MET A 1 -33.94 28.70 -34.70
C MET A 1 -33.69 28.32 -36.14
N GLU A 2 -32.56 27.71 -36.43
CA GLU A 2 -32.15 27.30 -37.77
C GLU A 2 -32.52 25.84 -38.00
N LYS A 3 -33.05 25.52 -39.19
CA LYS A 3 -33.27 24.12 -39.58
C LYS A 3 -31.95 23.46 -39.89
N ALA A 4 -31.77 22.24 -39.41
CA ALA A 4 -30.59 21.44 -39.63
C ALA A 4 -30.94 19.95 -39.56
N LYS A 5 -29.98 19.10 -39.91
CA LYS A 5 -30.12 17.65 -39.88
C LYS A 5 -29.07 17.04 -38.98
N LEU A 6 -29.44 16.11 -38.11
CA LEU A 6 -28.44 15.34 -37.37
C LEU A 6 -27.83 14.29 -38.29
N ILE A 7 -26.51 14.21 -38.35
CA ILE A 7 -25.77 13.27 -39.20
C ILE A 7 -24.61 12.63 -38.42
N ASN A 8 -24.08 11.53 -38.94
CA ASN A 8 -22.93 10.81 -38.39
C ASN A 8 -23.09 10.39 -36.90
N ILE A 9 -24.31 10.10 -36.45
CA ILE A 9 -24.54 9.60 -35.09
C ILE A 9 -23.95 8.19 -34.97
N ARG A 10 -22.89 8.06 -34.17
CA ARG A 10 -22.19 6.79 -33.94
C ARG A 10 -21.62 6.71 -32.53
N GLU A 11 -21.34 5.50 -32.09
CA GLU A 11 -20.68 5.27 -30.82
C GLU A 11 -19.18 5.56 -30.93
N SER A 12 -18.67 6.42 -30.05
CA SER A 12 -17.23 6.69 -29.94
C SER A 12 -16.49 5.53 -29.27
N LYS A 13 -15.16 5.47 -29.41
CA LYS A 13 -14.29 4.48 -28.74
C LYS A 13 -14.41 4.46 -27.20
N LYS A 14 -15.15 5.39 -26.60
CA LYS A 14 -15.42 5.51 -25.15
C LYS A 14 -16.87 5.15 -24.78
N GLY A 15 -17.65 4.59 -25.70
CA GLY A 15 -19.04 4.17 -25.47
C GLY A 15 -20.07 5.29 -25.42
N LYS A 16 -19.70 6.53 -25.80
CA LYS A 16 -20.64 7.67 -25.91
C LYS A 16 -21.07 7.88 -27.34
N LEU A 17 -22.37 8.10 -27.58
CA LEU A 17 -22.88 8.53 -28.88
C LEU A 17 -22.41 9.96 -29.18
N ILE A 18 -21.82 10.13 -30.35
CA ILE A 18 -21.39 11.41 -30.90
C ILE A 18 -22.00 11.58 -32.29
N GLY A 19 -22.26 12.81 -32.70
CA GLY A 19 -22.76 13.12 -34.04
C GLY A 19 -22.50 14.58 -34.39
N GLU A 20 -22.93 14.98 -35.57
CA GLU A 20 -22.82 16.33 -36.10
C GLU A 20 -24.19 16.85 -36.51
N VAL A 21 -24.35 18.17 -36.47
CA VAL A 21 -25.48 18.91 -37.02
C VAL A 21 -25.03 19.47 -38.37
N GLN A 22 -25.74 19.15 -39.45
CA GLN A 22 -25.54 19.72 -40.78
C GLN A 22 -26.61 20.78 -41.07
N PHE A 23 -26.19 22.01 -41.34
CA PHE A 23 -27.06 23.12 -41.69
C PHE A 23 -27.40 23.11 -43.20
N GLU A 24 -28.42 23.86 -43.60
CA GLU A 24 -28.83 23.97 -45.02
C GLU A 24 -27.71 24.49 -45.94
N ASP A 25 -26.76 25.28 -45.41
CA ASP A 25 -25.58 25.77 -46.15
C ASP A 25 -24.47 24.70 -46.32
N GLY A 26 -24.72 23.47 -45.87
CA GLY A 26 -23.82 22.33 -45.96
C GLY A 26 -22.74 22.28 -44.87
N LYS A 27 -22.59 23.31 -44.03
CA LYS A 27 -21.62 23.29 -42.92
C LYS A 27 -22.06 22.34 -41.82
N THR A 28 -21.09 21.73 -41.15
CA THR A 28 -21.35 20.85 -40.01
C THR A 28 -20.78 21.41 -38.70
N MET A 29 -21.45 21.11 -37.59
CA MET A 29 -20.97 21.40 -36.24
C MET A 29 -21.15 20.17 -35.35
N PRO A 30 -20.21 19.87 -34.43
CA PRO A 30 -20.36 18.74 -33.52
C PRO A 30 -21.55 18.97 -32.57
N ILE A 31 -22.35 17.93 -32.36
CA ILE A 31 -23.42 17.95 -31.35
C ILE A 31 -22.76 18.01 -29.96
N PRO A 32 -23.22 18.89 -29.04
CA PRO A 32 -22.74 18.93 -27.67
C PRO A 32 -22.84 17.56 -26.98
N SER A 33 -21.81 17.19 -26.23
CA SER A 33 -21.70 15.84 -25.63
C SER A 33 -22.77 15.51 -24.58
N GLU A 34 -23.48 16.54 -24.11
CA GLU A 34 -24.56 16.51 -23.14
C GLU A 34 -25.94 16.38 -23.80
N ALA A 35 -26.02 16.39 -25.14
CA ALA A 35 -27.26 16.15 -25.86
C ALA A 35 -27.73 14.71 -25.68
N ASN A 36 -29.03 14.52 -25.45
CA ASN A 36 -29.64 13.21 -25.31
C ASN A 36 -29.82 12.55 -26.68
N LEU A 37 -28.79 11.84 -27.15
CA LEU A 37 -28.75 11.19 -28.47
C LEU A 37 -29.09 9.69 -28.39
N ASN A 38 -29.72 9.19 -29.45
CA ASN A 38 -29.85 7.76 -29.75
C ASN A 38 -29.50 7.50 -31.24
N PRO A 39 -29.13 6.27 -31.64
CA PRO A 39 -28.70 5.99 -33.02
C PRO A 39 -29.79 6.21 -34.08
N SER A 40 -31.07 6.08 -33.70
CA SER A 40 -32.20 6.28 -34.62
C SER A 40 -32.44 7.75 -35.00
N LEU A 41 -31.79 8.71 -34.33
CA LEU A 41 -31.84 10.12 -34.69
C LEU A 41 -30.93 10.49 -35.88
N ASN A 42 -30.18 9.53 -36.45
CA ASN A 42 -29.32 9.81 -37.58
C ASN A 42 -30.17 10.12 -38.81
N ASN A 43 -29.86 11.20 -39.51
CA ASN A 43 -30.63 11.79 -40.59
C ASN A 43 -31.99 12.40 -40.22
N THR A 44 -32.25 12.70 -38.94
CA THR A 44 -33.49 13.39 -38.52
C THR A 44 -33.35 14.92 -38.64
N GLU A 45 -34.42 15.59 -39.07
CA GLU A 45 -34.51 17.06 -39.08
C GLU A 45 -34.64 17.63 -37.65
N CYS A 46 -34.00 18.76 -37.40
CA CYS A 46 -33.97 19.40 -36.09
C CYS A 46 -33.94 20.93 -36.22
N ASN A 47 -34.39 21.62 -35.18
CA ASN A 47 -34.28 23.06 -35.03
C ASN A 47 -33.19 23.40 -34.01
N ILE A 48 -32.27 24.28 -34.38
CA ILE A 48 -31.09 24.63 -33.60
C ILE A 48 -31.15 26.10 -33.19
N GLU A 49 -30.82 26.38 -31.93
CA GLU A 49 -30.54 27.74 -31.46
C GLU A 49 -29.05 27.89 -31.19
N ARG A 50 -28.44 28.99 -31.67
CA ARG A 50 -27.03 29.30 -31.46
C ARG A 50 -26.88 30.69 -30.85
N LYS A 51 -26.01 30.83 -29.84
CA LYS A 51 -25.50 32.13 -29.35
C LYS A 51 -23.98 32.15 -29.47
N HIS A 52 -23.42 33.23 -30.02
CA HIS A 52 -21.98 33.40 -30.23
C HIS A 52 -21.30 32.21 -30.95
N GLY A 53 -21.97 31.62 -31.95
CA GLY A 53 -21.43 30.49 -32.73
C GLY A 53 -21.42 29.14 -31.99
N VAL A 54 -22.05 29.04 -30.82
CA VAL A 54 -22.19 27.80 -30.04
C VAL A 54 -23.65 27.38 -29.98
N ILE A 55 -23.93 26.09 -30.18
CA ILE A 55 -25.27 25.53 -30.03
C ILE A 55 -25.71 25.69 -28.57
N THR A 56 -26.83 26.36 -28.35
CA THR A 56 -27.46 26.55 -27.03
C THR A 56 -28.75 25.77 -26.88
N CYS A 57 -29.40 25.35 -27.97
CA CYS A 57 -30.58 24.50 -27.92
C CYS A 57 -30.69 23.61 -29.17
N ILE A 58 -31.19 22.38 -29.03
CA ILE A 58 -31.53 21.46 -30.12
C ILE A 58 -32.92 20.86 -29.85
N ILE A 59 -33.82 20.96 -30.83
CA ILE A 59 -35.21 20.51 -30.75
C ILE A 59 -35.52 19.58 -31.94
N ILE A 60 -36.11 18.42 -31.67
CA ILE A 60 -36.60 17.45 -32.67
C ILE A 60 -38.05 17.13 -32.33
N ASP A 61 -38.98 17.21 -33.28
CA ASP A 61 -40.41 16.93 -33.08
C ASP A 61 -40.96 17.58 -31.80
N GLU A 62 -40.71 18.89 -31.64
CA GLU A 62 -41.10 19.71 -30.48
C GLU A 62 -40.46 19.30 -29.13
N LYS A 63 -39.59 18.28 -29.11
CA LYS A 63 -38.87 17.82 -27.92
C LYS A 63 -37.45 18.38 -27.86
N VAL A 64 -37.11 19.02 -26.75
CA VAL A 64 -35.75 19.52 -26.48
C VAL A 64 -34.83 18.35 -26.14
N ILE A 65 -33.81 18.11 -26.97
CA ILE A 65 -32.79 17.08 -26.72
C ILE A 65 -31.48 17.67 -26.17
N PHE A 66 -31.32 18.99 -26.21
CA PHE A 66 -30.22 19.73 -25.61
C PHE A 66 -30.64 21.17 -25.33
N SER A 67 -30.33 21.71 -24.15
CA SER A 67 -30.41 23.15 -23.86
C SER A 67 -29.31 23.59 -22.89
N LYS A 68 -28.79 24.81 -23.08
CA LYS A 68 -27.75 25.42 -22.25
C LYS A 68 -28.32 26.69 -21.61
N THR A 69 -28.65 26.63 -20.33
CA THR A 69 -29.13 27.78 -19.54
C THR A 69 -28.02 28.82 -19.39
N GLY A 70 -28.26 30.04 -19.90
CA GLY A 70 -27.27 31.12 -19.91
C GLY A 70 -27.15 31.83 -18.57
N SER A 71 -25.92 31.98 -18.08
CA SER A 71 -25.51 33.09 -17.21
C SER A 71 -25.01 34.23 -18.11
N ASP A 72 -25.89 35.19 -18.42
CA ASP A 72 -25.54 36.42 -19.14
C ASP A 72 -25.04 37.47 -18.13
N ASN A 73 -23.75 37.83 -18.21
CA ASN A 73 -23.26 39.21 -18.35
C ASN A 73 -21.76 39.34 -18.03
N MET A 74 -20.94 39.42 -19.08
CA MET A 74 -19.65 40.10 -19.05
C MET A 74 -19.58 41.06 -20.25
N THR A 75 -19.76 42.35 -19.97
CA THR A 75 -19.53 43.44 -20.92
C THR A 75 -18.03 43.74 -20.99
N TYR A 76 -17.46 43.63 -22.18
CA TYR A 76 -16.11 44.12 -22.49
C TYR A 76 -16.15 45.62 -22.76
N GLN A 77 -15.40 46.42 -21.99
CA GLN A 77 -14.90 47.72 -22.44
C GLN A 77 -13.38 47.77 -22.27
N LYS A 78 -12.71 48.05 -23.39
CA LYS A 78 -11.28 48.35 -23.50
C LYS A 78 -11.01 49.74 -22.92
N VAL A 79 -10.11 49.87 -21.94
CA VAL A 79 -9.29 51.08 -21.76
C VAL A 79 -7.88 50.71 -21.28
N ASN A 80 -6.92 51.49 -21.78
CA ASN A 80 -5.47 51.35 -21.75
C ASN A 80 -4.79 51.35 -20.36
N LYS A 81 -3.60 50.73 -20.36
CA LYS A 81 -2.49 50.80 -19.40
C LYS A 81 -2.45 52.07 -18.52
N LYS A 82 -2.34 51.86 -17.20
CA LYS A 82 -1.30 52.48 -16.36
C LYS A 82 -1.10 51.71 -15.05
N GLN A 83 0.15 51.70 -14.62
CA GLN A 83 0.70 50.98 -13.47
C GLN A 83 -0.01 51.35 -12.16
N ALA A 84 -0.41 50.33 -11.39
CA ALA A 84 -0.62 50.46 -9.96
C ALA A 84 -0.14 49.16 -9.29
N LYS A 85 0.87 49.29 -8.43
CA LYS A 85 1.47 48.21 -7.64
C LYS A 85 0.37 47.50 -6.84
N LYS A 86 0.06 46.25 -7.16
CA LYS A 86 -0.67 45.36 -6.24
C LYS A 86 0.32 44.65 -5.34
N GLN A 87 0.19 44.92 -4.04
CA GLN A 87 0.74 44.10 -2.97
C GLN A 87 0.34 42.63 -3.17
N PRO A 88 1.17 41.67 -2.71
CA PRO A 88 0.90 40.26 -2.90
C PRO A 88 -0.27 39.85 -1.99
N ASP A 89 -1.40 39.49 -2.59
CA ASP A 89 -2.39 38.67 -1.91
C ASP A 89 -1.73 37.32 -1.59
N ASN A 90 -1.55 37.07 -0.29
CA ASN A 90 -1.20 35.77 0.26
C ASN A 90 -2.29 34.76 -0.11
N LYS A 91 -2.15 34.12 -1.28
CA LYS A 91 -2.81 32.84 -1.54
C LYS A 91 -2.17 31.82 -0.61
N THR A 92 -2.81 31.58 0.54
CA THR A 92 -2.66 30.35 1.30
C THR A 92 -2.89 29.18 0.35
N THR A 93 -1.80 28.53 -0.07
CA THR A 93 -1.82 27.23 -0.73
C THR A 93 -2.47 26.24 0.24
N LYS A 94 -3.77 25.98 0.07
CA LYS A 94 -4.47 24.90 0.76
C LYS A 94 -3.73 23.60 0.42
N SER A 95 -3.05 23.00 1.40
CA SER A 95 -2.48 21.66 1.25
C SER A 95 -3.64 20.69 0.97
N LEU A 96 -3.57 19.94 -0.11
CA LEU A 96 -4.47 18.81 -0.31
C LEU A 96 -4.06 17.74 0.71
N GLU A 97 -4.93 17.49 1.70
CA GLU A 97 -4.81 16.37 2.63
C GLU A 97 -5.18 15.07 1.89
N ALA A 98 -4.44 14.00 2.14
CA ALA A 98 -4.75 12.69 1.59
C ALA A 98 -5.75 11.96 2.51
N HIS A 99 -6.52 11.06 1.93
CA HIS A 99 -7.30 10.09 2.68
C HIS A 99 -6.84 8.67 2.32
N ALA A 100 -6.99 7.74 3.26
CA ALA A 100 -6.59 6.36 3.03
C ALA A 100 -7.33 5.43 4.01
N PRO A 101 -7.52 4.15 3.65
CA PRO A 101 -8.10 3.15 4.55
C PRO A 101 -7.19 2.70 5.69
N TYR A 102 -6.02 3.32 5.80
CA TYR A 102 -5.03 3.03 6.82
C TYR A 102 -4.37 4.33 7.29
N ASN A 103 -3.75 4.26 8.45
CA ASN A 103 -2.82 5.28 8.92
C ASN A 103 -1.72 4.63 9.77
N PHE A 104 -0.87 5.44 10.38
CA PHE A 104 0.31 4.96 11.11
C PHE A 104 0.27 5.41 12.57
N ILE A 105 0.65 4.50 13.45
CA ILE A 105 0.98 4.84 14.83
C ILE A 105 2.47 5.22 14.86
N PRO A 106 2.80 6.45 15.32
CA PRO A 106 4.18 6.92 15.39
C PRO A 106 5.11 5.93 16.09
N LEU A 107 6.37 5.89 15.68
CA LEU A 107 7.39 5.14 16.41
C LEU A 107 7.67 5.78 17.77
N ASN A 108 7.95 4.95 18.77
CA ASN A 108 8.41 5.39 20.09
C ASN A 108 9.82 5.96 20.02
N LYS A 109 10.14 6.90 20.92
CA LYS A 109 11.49 7.47 21.03
C LYS A 109 12.45 6.57 21.80
N HIS A 110 11.91 5.79 22.73
CA HIS A 110 12.66 4.91 23.64
C HIS A 110 12.13 3.49 23.53
N VAL A 111 13.01 2.51 23.64
CA VAL A 111 12.64 1.10 23.80
C VAL A 111 12.62 0.78 25.29
N ILE A 112 11.60 0.05 25.74
CA ILE A 112 11.55 -0.45 27.11
C ILE A 112 12.01 -1.90 27.10
N GLU A 113 13.08 -2.15 27.87
CA GLU A 113 13.67 -3.48 28.02
C GLU A 113 12.71 -4.43 28.74
N ALA A 114 12.74 -5.68 28.31
CA ALA A 114 12.09 -6.77 29.01
C ALA A 114 12.80 -7.07 30.34
N GLN A 115 12.05 -7.71 31.23
CA GLN A 115 12.63 -8.35 32.39
C GLN A 115 13.45 -9.59 31.99
N PRO A 116 14.32 -10.11 32.89
CA PRO A 116 15.09 -11.32 32.63
C PRO A 116 14.23 -12.48 32.14
N ILE A 117 14.69 -13.17 31.12
CA ILE A 117 13.96 -14.27 30.47
C ILE A 117 14.43 -15.58 31.11
N PRO A 118 13.51 -16.40 31.64
CA PRO A 118 13.84 -17.72 32.14
C PRO A 118 14.15 -18.70 31.00
N ASP A 119 14.85 -19.78 31.32
CA ASP A 119 15.07 -20.87 30.37
C ASP A 119 13.75 -21.53 29.96
N PHE A 120 13.70 -22.06 28.74
CA PHE A 120 12.48 -22.63 28.17
C PHE A 120 12.17 -24.03 28.71
N ASP A 121 13.19 -24.78 29.15
CA ASP A 121 13.11 -26.18 29.56
C ASP A 121 12.68 -26.40 31.02
N CYS A 122 12.44 -25.31 31.75
CA CYS A 122 12.03 -25.36 33.15
C CYS A 122 10.78 -24.51 33.39
N TYR A 123 9.93 -24.96 34.31
CA TYR A 123 8.77 -24.22 34.76
C TYR A 123 9.08 -23.50 36.07
N TYR A 124 9.25 -22.19 35.99
CA TYR A 124 9.65 -21.38 37.12
C TYR A 124 8.40 -20.94 37.88
N ASN A 125 8.44 -21.06 39.22
CA ASN A 125 7.55 -20.30 40.09
C ASN A 125 8.12 -18.89 40.33
N GLU A 126 9.45 -18.78 40.34
CA GLU A 126 10.21 -17.54 40.46
C GLU A 126 11.49 -17.63 39.61
N HIS A 127 11.89 -16.55 38.96
CA HIS A 127 13.16 -16.44 38.24
C HIS A 127 13.69 -15.01 38.31
N ALA A 128 14.93 -14.86 38.77
CA ALA A 128 15.59 -13.57 38.99
C ALA A 128 14.80 -12.63 39.92
N GLY A 129 14.23 -13.15 41.02
CA GLY A 129 13.43 -12.37 41.97
C GLY A 129 12.01 -12.06 41.49
N LEU A 130 11.60 -12.58 40.32
CA LEU A 130 10.32 -12.28 39.70
C LEU A 130 9.43 -13.53 39.67
N LYS A 131 8.22 -13.40 40.22
CA LYS A 131 7.20 -14.43 40.12
C LYS A 131 6.85 -14.70 38.66
N ARG A 132 6.73 -15.99 38.31
CA ARG A 132 6.42 -16.44 36.96
C ARG A 132 5.08 -17.15 36.92
N PHE A 133 4.35 -16.91 35.84
CA PHE A 133 2.98 -17.35 35.65
C PHE A 133 2.89 -18.26 34.43
N ASN A 134 2.14 -19.34 34.62
CA ASN A 134 1.82 -20.33 33.60
C ASN A 134 0.30 -20.41 33.50
N GLY A 135 -0.24 -20.61 32.31
CA GLY A 135 -1.69 -20.62 32.18
C GLY A 135 -2.20 -20.51 30.76
N TYR A 136 -3.45 -20.07 30.65
CA TYR A 136 -4.07 -19.80 29.38
C TYR A 136 -5.13 -18.69 29.48
N ILE A 137 -5.43 -18.09 28.34
CA ILE A 137 -6.45 -17.08 28.15
C ILE A 137 -7.48 -17.67 27.17
N ASP A 138 -8.70 -17.91 27.65
CA ASP A 138 -9.81 -18.25 26.77
C ASP A 138 -10.36 -16.96 26.15
N CYS A 139 -10.46 -16.92 24.82
CA CYS A 139 -10.90 -15.76 24.06
C CYS A 139 -12.23 -16.06 23.35
N GLU A 140 -13.31 -15.38 23.73
CA GLU A 140 -14.52 -15.29 22.89
C GLU A 140 -14.35 -14.16 21.88
N ILE A 141 -14.47 -14.47 20.60
CA ILE A 141 -14.24 -13.55 19.48
C ILE A 141 -15.53 -13.38 18.70
N GLU A 142 -16.00 -12.14 18.55
CA GLU A 142 -17.21 -11.80 17.82
C GLU A 142 -16.87 -10.96 16.58
N SER A 143 -17.38 -11.33 15.40
CA SER A 143 -17.25 -10.52 14.19
C SER A 143 -18.20 -9.31 14.24
N ILE A 144 -17.67 -8.09 14.36
CA ILE A 144 -18.51 -6.87 14.38
C ILE A 144 -18.88 -6.42 12.96
N THR A 145 -18.00 -6.68 12.00
CA THR A 145 -18.20 -6.46 10.56
C THR A 145 -18.00 -7.79 9.83
N PRO A 146 -18.39 -7.91 8.54
CA PRO A 146 -18.10 -9.13 7.79
C PRO A 146 -16.61 -9.48 7.86
N LEU A 147 -16.27 -10.76 8.02
CA LEU A 147 -14.90 -11.20 8.22
C LEU A 147 -14.49 -12.15 7.09
N TYR A 148 -13.31 -11.91 6.52
CA TYR A 148 -12.77 -12.76 5.47
C TYR A 148 -11.27 -13.02 5.66
N ILE A 149 -10.95 -14.30 5.79
CA ILE A 149 -9.60 -14.87 5.81
C ILE A 149 -9.64 -15.98 4.77
N ARG A 150 -8.76 -15.92 3.78
CA ARG A 150 -8.76 -16.88 2.68
C ARG A 150 -8.32 -18.26 3.15
N ASP A 151 -8.96 -19.29 2.62
CA ASP A 151 -8.56 -20.67 2.86
C ASP A 151 -7.24 -21.06 2.15
N THR A 152 -6.64 -22.15 2.61
CA THR A 152 -5.51 -22.77 1.91
C THR A 152 -5.96 -23.37 0.59
N TYR A 153 -5.04 -23.46 -0.37
CA TYR A 153 -5.31 -24.10 -1.64
C TYR A 153 -5.11 -25.62 -1.53
N THR A 154 -6.03 -26.41 -2.07
CA THR A 154 -5.74 -27.81 -2.39
C THR A 154 -4.76 -27.90 -3.57
N SER A 155 -4.13 -29.06 -3.79
CA SER A 155 -3.25 -29.26 -4.95
C SER A 155 -3.93 -28.95 -6.28
N GLU A 156 -5.22 -29.28 -6.39
CA GLU A 156 -6.03 -28.99 -7.58
C GLU A 156 -6.32 -27.49 -7.74
N GLU A 157 -6.58 -26.79 -6.64
CA GLU A 157 -6.79 -25.34 -6.64
C GLU A 157 -5.50 -24.57 -6.92
N LEU A 158 -4.34 -25.05 -6.48
CA LEU A 158 -3.04 -24.48 -6.86
C LEU A 158 -2.83 -24.56 -8.37
N ILE A 159 -3.10 -25.71 -8.99
CA ILE A 159 -3.01 -25.87 -10.45
C ILE A 159 -3.97 -24.91 -11.16
N LYS A 160 -5.20 -24.73 -10.64
CA LYS A 160 -6.16 -23.75 -11.20
C LYS A 160 -5.67 -22.32 -11.05
N LYS A 161 -5.08 -21.97 -9.90
CA LYS A 161 -4.47 -20.65 -9.67
C LYS A 161 -3.32 -20.39 -10.64
N GLU A 162 -2.42 -21.35 -10.82
CA GLU A 162 -1.28 -21.22 -11.74
C GLU A 162 -1.72 -21.09 -13.20
N LYS A 163 -2.74 -21.85 -13.62
CA LYS A 163 -3.23 -21.83 -15.01
C LYS A 163 -4.13 -20.63 -15.33
N ASN A 164 -5.05 -20.30 -14.42
CA ASN A 164 -6.16 -19.37 -14.69
C ASN A 164 -6.14 -18.11 -13.82
N ASN A 165 -5.18 -17.99 -12.88
CA ASN A 165 -5.11 -16.92 -11.89
C ASN A 165 -6.40 -16.78 -11.05
N GLU A 166 -7.04 -17.91 -10.75
CA GLU A 166 -8.25 -17.98 -9.94
C GLU A 166 -7.91 -18.31 -8.48
N ASP A 167 -8.25 -17.39 -7.57
CA ASP A 167 -8.07 -17.57 -6.13
C ASP A 167 -9.19 -18.42 -5.53
N ASN A 168 -8.87 -19.22 -4.49
CA ASN A 168 -9.88 -19.82 -3.62
C ASN A 168 -10.61 -18.69 -2.88
N ALA A 169 -11.93 -18.62 -3.07
CA ALA A 169 -12.78 -17.58 -2.49
C ALA A 169 -13.30 -17.94 -1.10
N ASP A 170 -13.12 -19.18 -0.65
CA ASP A 170 -13.70 -19.68 0.58
C ASP A 170 -13.04 -19.05 1.81
N PHE A 171 -13.82 -18.98 2.88
CA PHE A 171 -13.33 -18.60 4.20
C PHE A 171 -12.48 -19.74 4.76
N PHE A 172 -11.42 -19.41 5.50
CA PHE A 172 -10.50 -20.38 6.08
C PHE A 172 -11.25 -21.49 6.86
N SER A 173 -11.21 -22.70 6.32
CA SER A 173 -12.01 -23.82 6.76
C SER A 173 -11.31 -25.17 6.61
N PRO A 174 -10.06 -25.34 7.11
CA PRO A 174 -9.39 -26.64 7.03
C PRO A 174 -10.24 -27.74 7.67
N GLY A 175 -10.39 -28.85 6.95
CA GLY A 175 -11.30 -29.94 7.32
C GLY A 175 -12.79 -29.60 7.20
N GLY A 176 -13.15 -28.58 6.41
CA GLY A 176 -14.53 -28.11 6.22
C GLY A 176 -15.10 -27.29 7.38
N ILE A 177 -14.29 -26.98 8.39
CA ILE A 177 -14.74 -26.28 9.61
C ILE A 177 -14.16 -24.87 9.61
N ALA A 178 -15.04 -23.89 9.39
CA ALA A 178 -14.71 -22.47 9.43
C ALA A 178 -14.07 -22.08 10.77
N ARG A 179 -12.90 -21.45 10.70
CA ARG A 179 -12.13 -21.04 11.89
C ARG A 179 -11.28 -19.81 11.60
N ILE A 180 -10.83 -19.12 12.64
CA ILE A 180 -9.83 -18.06 12.51
C ILE A 180 -8.47 -18.69 12.80
N PRO A 181 -7.46 -18.60 11.90
CA PRO A 181 -6.14 -19.18 12.16
C PRO A 181 -5.51 -18.57 13.42
N GLY A 182 -4.93 -19.41 14.27
CA GLY A 182 -4.16 -18.98 15.45
C GLY A 182 -3.01 -18.06 15.06
N SER A 183 -2.41 -18.23 13.88
CA SER A 183 -1.39 -17.35 13.32
C SER A 183 -1.90 -15.92 13.04
N SER A 184 -3.16 -15.76 12.64
CA SER A 184 -3.78 -14.44 12.45
C SER A 184 -3.96 -13.72 13.78
N LEU A 185 -4.40 -14.43 14.83
CA LEU A 185 -4.52 -13.90 16.18
C LEU A 185 -3.15 -13.57 16.78
N ARG A 186 -2.14 -14.44 16.56
CA ARG A 186 -0.76 -14.22 17.00
C ARG A 186 -0.17 -12.96 16.37
N GLY A 187 -0.28 -12.80 15.05
CA GLY A 187 0.27 -11.64 14.34
C GLY A 187 -0.39 -10.32 14.74
N MET A 188 -1.72 -10.35 14.91
CA MET A 188 -2.49 -9.21 15.43
C MET A 188 -2.04 -8.84 16.86
N THR A 189 -2.03 -9.82 17.78
CA THR A 189 -1.65 -9.59 19.17
C THR A 189 -0.21 -9.13 19.29
N ARG A 190 0.72 -9.70 18.51
CA ARG A 190 2.13 -9.28 18.49
C ARG A 190 2.27 -7.81 18.11
N THR A 191 1.62 -7.39 17.04
CA THR A 191 1.65 -5.99 16.59
C THR A 191 1.11 -5.05 17.70
N MET A 192 0.05 -5.46 18.38
CA MET A 192 -0.52 -4.69 19.49
C MET A 192 0.44 -4.62 20.69
N VAL A 193 1.09 -5.72 21.07
CA VAL A 193 2.10 -5.72 22.14
C VAL A 193 3.28 -4.85 21.75
N GLU A 194 3.82 -4.94 20.52
CA GLU A 194 4.91 -4.08 20.03
C GLU A 194 4.56 -2.59 20.15
N ILE A 195 3.34 -2.23 19.77
CA ILE A 195 2.88 -0.85 19.90
C ILE A 195 2.74 -0.48 21.38
N MET A 196 1.98 -1.24 22.15
CA MET A 196 1.54 -0.84 23.51
C MET A 196 2.64 -0.98 24.57
N SER A 197 3.71 -1.72 24.30
CA SER A 197 4.81 -1.95 25.24
C SER A 197 6.10 -1.18 24.93
N TRP A 198 6.07 -0.22 23.99
CA TRP A 198 7.28 0.51 23.54
C TRP A 198 8.39 -0.43 23.07
N GLY A 199 8.01 -1.45 22.30
CA GLY A 199 8.96 -2.36 21.67
C GLY A 199 9.78 -1.71 20.56
N LYS A 200 10.74 -2.46 20.05
CA LYS A 200 11.50 -2.17 18.83
C LYS A 200 10.63 -2.31 17.60
N PHE A 201 11.10 -1.70 16.51
CA PHE A 201 10.47 -1.79 15.21
C PHE A 201 11.23 -2.78 14.33
N GLY A 202 10.92 -4.07 14.48
CA GLY A 202 11.67 -5.16 13.83
C GLY A 202 11.05 -5.74 12.55
N PHE A 203 9.73 -5.70 12.37
CA PHE A 203 9.06 -6.33 11.22
C PHE A 203 9.01 -5.42 10.00
N TYR A 204 10.11 -5.35 9.27
CA TYR A 204 10.17 -4.69 7.97
C TYR A 204 11.12 -5.41 7.02
N GLU A 205 10.85 -5.31 5.72
CA GLU A 205 11.78 -5.75 4.69
C GLU A 205 12.81 -4.66 4.45
N ASN A 206 14.05 -4.89 4.89
CA ASN A 206 15.12 -3.91 4.70
C ASN A 206 15.65 -3.90 3.26
N LYS A 207 14.92 -3.24 2.36
CA LYS A 207 15.30 -3.12 0.94
C LYS A 207 15.26 -1.69 0.42
N ARG A 208 15.97 -1.44 -0.67
CA ARG A 208 15.81 -0.21 -1.45
C ARG A 208 14.58 -0.31 -2.34
N LEU A 209 13.90 0.81 -2.46
CA LEU A 209 12.75 0.95 -3.34
C LEU A 209 13.20 1.55 -4.69
N PHE A 210 12.35 1.44 -5.70
CA PHE A 210 12.65 1.93 -7.05
C PHE A 210 11.67 3.01 -7.49
N TYR A 211 12.17 3.98 -8.27
CA TYR A 211 11.36 5.10 -8.75
C TYR A 211 11.65 5.49 -10.19
N ARG A 212 10.63 6.06 -10.84
CA ARG A 212 10.72 6.72 -12.15
C ARG A 212 9.93 8.02 -12.10
N GLY A 213 10.63 9.14 -12.05
CA GLY A 213 10.07 10.47 -11.80
C GLY A 213 9.64 11.28 -13.03
N LEU A 214 9.62 10.69 -14.24
CA LEU A 214 9.38 11.45 -15.49
C LEU A 214 8.07 12.25 -15.53
N ALA A 215 6.98 11.65 -15.07
CA ALA A 215 5.64 12.26 -15.08
C ALA A 215 5.22 12.74 -13.68
N ASP A 216 6.15 12.70 -12.72
CA ASP A 216 5.91 13.14 -11.36
C ASP A 216 5.92 14.68 -11.30
N LYS A 217 5.07 15.27 -10.44
CA LYS A 217 4.98 16.72 -10.28
C LYS A 217 5.79 17.25 -9.10
N SER A 218 6.38 16.37 -8.29
CA SER A 218 7.12 16.70 -7.07
C SER A 218 8.61 16.91 -7.31
N ASN A 219 9.34 17.26 -6.24
CA ASN A 219 10.79 17.29 -6.23
C ASN A 219 11.45 15.98 -6.68
N LEU A 220 10.77 14.83 -6.57
CA LEU A 220 11.28 13.56 -7.10
C LEU A 220 11.52 13.60 -8.62
N SER A 221 10.72 14.36 -9.37
CA SER A 221 10.91 14.53 -10.82
C SER A 221 12.21 15.26 -11.16
N GLN A 222 12.55 16.29 -10.39
CA GLN A 222 13.76 17.09 -10.58
C GLN A 222 15.00 16.24 -10.28
N GLU A 223 14.94 15.41 -9.24
CA GLU A 223 16.03 14.49 -8.91
C GLU A 223 16.19 13.41 -9.99
N TYR A 224 15.09 12.79 -10.44
CA TYR A 224 15.13 11.80 -11.51
C TYR A 224 15.72 12.39 -12.81
N GLN A 225 15.30 13.58 -13.19
CA GLN A 225 15.86 14.30 -14.34
C GLN A 225 17.35 14.58 -14.14
N LYS A 226 17.75 15.11 -12.97
CA LYS A 226 19.18 15.34 -12.67
C LYS A 226 20.04 14.10 -12.89
N ASN A 227 19.51 12.91 -12.64
CA ASN A 227 20.24 11.64 -12.81
C ASN A 227 20.13 11.04 -14.22
N MET A 228 19.05 11.28 -14.96
CA MET A 228 18.80 10.66 -16.28
C MET A 228 18.98 11.58 -17.48
N SER A 229 18.63 12.86 -17.37
CA SER A 229 18.62 13.79 -18.49
C SER A 229 18.64 15.25 -18.04
N SER A 230 19.44 16.07 -18.70
CA SER A 230 19.30 17.53 -18.63
C SER A 230 18.45 18.04 -19.80
N TYR A 231 17.64 19.08 -19.56
CA TYR A 231 16.88 19.75 -20.60
C TYR A 231 17.32 21.21 -20.68
N ASP A 232 17.85 21.60 -21.81
CA ASP A 232 18.19 23.00 -22.08
C ASP A 232 16.96 23.72 -22.63
N ARG A 233 16.46 24.71 -21.88
CA ARG A 233 15.27 25.50 -22.25
C ARG A 233 15.52 26.42 -23.44
N ASN A 234 16.76 26.85 -23.67
CA ASN A 234 17.12 27.76 -24.76
C ASN A 234 17.16 27.02 -26.08
N THR A 235 17.79 25.85 -26.12
CA THR A 235 17.90 25.04 -27.34
C THR A 235 16.75 24.06 -27.52
N LYS A 236 15.88 23.90 -26.52
CA LYS A 236 14.81 22.88 -26.45
C LYS A 236 15.32 21.46 -26.66
N LYS A 237 16.60 21.19 -26.40
CA LYS A 237 17.24 19.88 -26.57
C LYS A 237 17.42 19.17 -25.22
N SER A 238 17.10 17.88 -25.22
CA SER A 238 17.44 16.98 -24.11
C SER A 238 18.84 16.41 -24.32
N SER A 239 19.68 16.51 -23.29
CA SER A 239 20.94 15.78 -23.19
C SER A 239 20.77 14.64 -22.18
N TYR A 240 20.85 13.41 -22.66
CA TYR A 240 20.72 12.21 -21.85
C TYR A 240 22.02 11.93 -21.11
N LYS A 241 21.92 11.60 -19.82
CA LYS A 241 23.07 11.20 -18.99
C LYS A 241 23.28 9.69 -18.97
N PHE A 242 22.28 8.92 -19.40
CA PHE A 242 22.41 7.49 -19.57
C PHE A 242 23.14 7.16 -20.87
N ASN A 243 23.91 6.08 -20.77
CA ASN A 243 24.67 5.45 -21.83
C ASN A 243 23.92 4.20 -22.34
N ALA A 244 24.38 3.64 -23.45
CA ALA A 244 23.84 2.39 -23.99
C ALA A 244 24.94 1.37 -24.25
N GLY A 245 24.59 0.11 -24.13
CA GLY A 245 25.52 -0.99 -24.32
C GLY A 245 24.81 -2.31 -24.15
N TYR A 246 25.56 -3.31 -23.73
CA TYR A 246 25.12 -4.69 -23.72
C TYR A 246 25.48 -5.35 -22.42
N LEU A 247 24.48 -5.72 -21.62
CA LEU A 247 24.69 -6.51 -20.42
C LEU A 247 25.01 -7.94 -20.84
N LYS A 248 26.16 -8.44 -20.39
CA LYS A 248 26.67 -9.77 -20.66
C LYS A 248 26.98 -10.48 -19.34
N ARG A 249 26.76 -11.80 -19.34
CA ARG A 249 27.14 -12.69 -18.25
C ARG A 249 28.28 -13.58 -18.70
N ASP A 250 29.32 -13.69 -17.90
CA ASP A 250 30.44 -14.61 -18.08
C ASP A 250 30.64 -15.38 -16.77
N GLY A 251 30.32 -16.68 -16.77
CA GLY A 251 30.20 -17.46 -15.55
C GLY A 251 29.19 -16.87 -14.56
N PHE A 252 29.66 -16.43 -13.39
CA PHE A 252 28.86 -15.77 -12.36
C PHE A 252 28.93 -14.24 -12.43
N ASP A 253 29.86 -13.69 -13.21
CA ASP A 253 30.11 -12.26 -13.28
C ASP A 253 29.25 -11.58 -14.34
N TYR A 254 28.83 -10.35 -14.03
CA TYR A 254 28.10 -9.48 -14.96
C TYR A 254 28.93 -8.27 -15.32
N TYR A 255 28.81 -7.84 -16.57
CA TYR A 255 29.44 -6.62 -17.06
C TYR A 255 28.67 -6.04 -18.24
N ILE A 256 28.88 -4.75 -18.49
CA ILE A 256 28.35 -4.06 -19.65
C ILE A 256 29.48 -3.86 -20.65
N ILE A 257 29.23 -4.27 -21.89
CA ILE A 257 30.02 -3.90 -23.06
C ILE A 257 29.39 -2.63 -23.62
N PRO A 258 30.05 -1.46 -23.55
CA PRO A 258 29.50 -0.22 -24.11
C PRO A 258 29.23 -0.37 -25.61
N ALA A 259 28.21 0.31 -26.13
CA ALA A 259 28.03 0.44 -27.58
C ALA A 259 29.06 1.43 -28.16
N LYS A 260 29.42 1.26 -29.43
CA LYS A 260 30.31 2.18 -30.13
C LYS A 260 29.72 3.59 -30.17
N VAL A 261 30.59 4.59 -30.15
CA VAL A 261 30.20 5.99 -30.19
C VAL A 261 30.13 6.45 -31.65
N LYS A 262 28.94 6.91 -32.09
CA LYS A 262 28.73 7.62 -33.36
C LYS A 262 28.10 8.98 -33.04
N ASP A 263 28.62 10.07 -33.61
CA ASP A 263 28.19 11.45 -33.33
C ASP A 263 28.15 11.79 -31.82
N GLY A 264 29.12 11.29 -31.05
CA GLY A 264 29.22 11.50 -29.60
C GLY A 264 28.18 10.74 -28.76
N LYS A 265 27.41 9.81 -29.36
CA LYS A 265 26.40 9.01 -28.65
C LYS A 265 26.53 7.52 -28.93
N GLN A 266 25.99 6.71 -28.02
CA GLN A 266 25.97 5.24 -28.11
C GLN A 266 24.66 4.68 -28.67
N PHE A 267 23.72 5.56 -28.98
CA PHE A 267 22.39 5.23 -29.49
C PHE A 267 21.82 6.42 -30.25
N LYS A 268 20.80 6.16 -31.07
CA LYS A 268 19.94 7.20 -31.66
C LYS A 268 18.47 6.90 -31.42
N GLN A 269 17.67 7.97 -31.43
CA GLN A 269 16.22 7.86 -31.48
C GLN A 269 15.81 7.59 -32.92
N VAL A 270 14.97 6.57 -33.12
CA VAL A 270 14.39 6.24 -34.42
C VAL A 270 12.88 6.42 -34.34
N THR A 271 12.24 6.75 -35.46
CA THR A 271 10.77 6.89 -35.50
C THR A 271 10.13 5.59 -35.02
N LYS A 272 9.10 5.73 -34.19
CA LYS A 272 8.36 4.59 -33.65
C LYS A 272 7.86 3.70 -34.78
N ARG A 273 8.15 2.40 -34.71
CA ARG A 273 7.83 1.43 -35.77
C ARG A 273 6.34 1.14 -35.87
N ASN A 274 5.73 0.71 -34.76
CA ASN A 274 4.31 0.34 -34.74
C ASN A 274 3.65 0.78 -33.42
N LYS A 275 2.36 1.10 -33.47
CA LYS A 275 1.55 1.47 -32.31
C LYS A 275 1.21 0.30 -31.41
N ASP A 276 1.16 -0.95 -31.89
CA ASP A 276 0.66 -2.08 -31.09
C ASP A 276 1.73 -3.08 -30.62
N GLU A 277 3.01 -2.74 -30.82
CA GLU A 277 4.11 -3.60 -30.36
C GLU A 277 4.27 -3.59 -28.84
N LYS A 278 4.46 -4.79 -28.28
CA LYS A 278 4.94 -4.99 -26.91
C LYS A 278 6.45 -4.68 -26.83
N PHE A 279 7.06 -4.96 -25.68
CA PHE A 279 8.51 -4.83 -25.57
C PHE A 279 9.21 -5.79 -26.54
N ILE A 280 10.10 -5.27 -27.39
CA ILE A 280 10.83 -6.04 -28.41
C ILE A 280 12.30 -5.62 -28.38
N ILE A 281 13.18 -6.61 -28.52
CA ILE A 281 14.60 -6.44 -28.82
C ILE A 281 14.87 -7.14 -30.14
N GLU A 282 15.45 -6.43 -31.11
CA GLU A 282 15.74 -6.97 -32.43
C GLU A 282 17.15 -6.61 -32.89
N LYS A 283 17.97 -7.65 -33.14
CA LYS A 283 19.33 -7.51 -33.69
C LYS A 283 19.25 -7.27 -35.19
N GLN A 284 19.89 -6.20 -35.65
CA GLN A 284 20.00 -5.83 -37.05
C GLN A 284 21.23 -6.50 -37.69
N GLN A 285 21.24 -6.61 -39.02
CA GLN A 285 22.35 -7.25 -39.76
C GLN A 285 23.70 -6.54 -39.56
N ASN A 286 23.68 -5.23 -39.32
CA ASN A 286 24.86 -4.40 -39.04
C ASN A 286 25.35 -4.49 -37.58
N GLY A 287 24.74 -5.35 -36.75
CA GLY A 287 25.10 -5.52 -35.34
C GLY A 287 24.44 -4.52 -34.38
N GLU A 288 23.67 -3.56 -34.88
CA GLU A 288 22.88 -2.63 -34.06
C GLU A 288 21.64 -3.33 -33.47
N TYR A 289 21.07 -2.79 -32.40
CA TYR A 289 19.88 -3.36 -31.76
C TYR A 289 18.76 -2.34 -31.65
N LEU A 290 17.59 -2.69 -32.19
CA LEU A 290 16.35 -1.95 -32.01
C LEU A 290 15.70 -2.38 -30.70
N VAL A 291 15.44 -1.42 -29.83
CA VAL A 291 14.80 -1.61 -28.53
C VAL A 291 13.49 -0.83 -28.49
N ILE A 292 12.39 -1.58 -28.52
CA ILE A 292 11.03 -1.05 -28.50
C ILE A 292 10.49 -1.20 -27.08
N SER A 293 10.24 -0.08 -26.39
CA SER A 293 9.76 -0.07 -25.00
C SER A 293 8.26 -0.38 -24.82
N GLY A 294 7.59 -0.82 -25.88
CA GLY A 294 6.14 -0.97 -25.95
C GLY A 294 5.39 0.33 -26.26
N ASN A 295 4.06 0.25 -26.25
CA ASN A 295 3.18 1.37 -26.58
C ASN A 295 2.89 2.27 -25.37
N ILE A 296 3.23 3.55 -25.49
CA ILE A 296 2.84 4.60 -24.55
C ILE A 296 2.19 5.73 -25.36
N ASN A 297 1.09 6.31 -24.84
CA ASN A 297 0.41 7.42 -25.48
C ASN A 297 1.37 8.60 -25.68
N LYS A 298 1.41 9.17 -26.89
CA LYS A 298 2.35 10.23 -27.32
C LYS A 298 3.84 9.82 -27.45
N LYS A 299 4.16 8.53 -27.43
CA LYS A 299 5.52 8.08 -27.77
C LYS A 299 5.74 8.17 -29.27
N GLU A 300 6.76 8.92 -29.69
CA GLU A 300 7.12 9.14 -31.11
C GLU A 300 8.40 8.41 -31.54
N HIS A 301 9.22 7.95 -30.58
CA HIS A 301 10.52 7.36 -30.86
C HIS A 301 10.77 6.04 -30.13
N ASP A 302 11.48 5.15 -30.81
CA ASP A 302 12.15 3.96 -30.26
C ASP A 302 13.67 4.19 -30.21
N TRP A 303 14.40 3.24 -29.62
CA TRP A 303 15.84 3.36 -29.45
C TRP A 303 16.59 2.39 -30.36
N LEU A 304 17.59 2.89 -31.08
CA LEU A 304 18.57 2.05 -31.78
C LEU A 304 19.92 2.18 -31.09
N ILE A 305 20.41 1.08 -30.51
CA ILE A 305 21.71 1.00 -29.84
C ILE A 305 22.73 0.53 -30.87
N TYR A 306 23.87 1.24 -30.95
CA TYR A 306 24.94 0.90 -31.90
C TYR A 306 25.66 -0.39 -31.52
N GLU A 307 26.39 -0.98 -32.47
CA GLU A 307 27.11 -2.24 -32.27
C GLU A 307 28.05 -2.21 -31.03
N PRO A 308 28.28 -3.36 -30.37
CA PRO A 308 29.14 -3.43 -29.19
C PRO A 308 30.59 -3.02 -29.47
N ASP A 309 31.20 -2.31 -28.53
CA ASP A 309 32.63 -2.04 -28.48
C ASP A 309 33.32 -3.02 -27.53
N PHE A 310 33.79 -4.15 -28.08
CA PHE A 310 34.44 -5.22 -27.30
C PHE A 310 35.78 -4.82 -26.67
N ASN A 311 36.33 -3.63 -26.98
CA ASN A 311 37.54 -3.12 -26.34
C ASN A 311 37.28 -2.52 -24.95
N GLN A 312 36.01 -2.32 -24.60
CA GLN A 312 35.61 -1.72 -23.33
C GLN A 312 34.75 -2.68 -22.51
N ARG A 313 34.98 -2.67 -21.19
CA ARG A 313 34.23 -3.48 -20.24
C ARG A 313 33.98 -2.69 -18.97
N ILE A 314 32.71 -2.58 -18.59
CA ILE A 314 32.28 -1.97 -17.32
C ILE A 314 31.80 -3.09 -16.40
N PRO A 315 32.51 -3.40 -15.31
CA PRO A 315 32.06 -4.42 -14.36
C PRO A 315 30.74 -3.99 -13.69
N VAL A 316 29.81 -4.93 -13.53
CA VAL A 316 28.58 -4.73 -12.75
C VAL A 316 28.70 -5.59 -11.51
N SER A 317 28.71 -4.93 -10.35
CA SER A 317 28.88 -5.65 -9.08
C SER A 317 27.70 -6.56 -8.78
N ASP A 318 27.93 -7.68 -8.08
CA ASP A 318 26.87 -8.55 -7.55
C ASP A 318 25.82 -7.78 -6.76
N PHE A 319 26.27 -6.74 -6.06
CA PHE A 319 25.41 -5.83 -5.33
C PHE A 319 24.40 -5.15 -6.26
N ASP A 320 24.87 -4.56 -7.38
CA ASP A 320 24.00 -3.86 -8.33
C ASP A 320 23.07 -4.83 -9.09
N ILE A 321 23.50 -6.07 -9.32
CA ILE A 321 22.65 -7.14 -9.85
C ILE A 321 21.53 -7.50 -8.86
N LYS A 322 21.87 -7.71 -7.59
CA LYS A 322 20.88 -8.01 -6.54
C LYS A 322 19.86 -6.88 -6.39
N GLU A 323 20.31 -5.63 -6.40
CA GLU A 323 19.42 -4.46 -6.39
C GLU A 323 18.46 -4.48 -7.57
N TYR A 324 18.96 -4.68 -8.79
CA TYR A 324 18.11 -4.76 -9.98
C TYR A 324 17.06 -5.88 -9.87
N MET A 325 17.44 -7.04 -9.31
CA MET A 325 16.53 -8.17 -9.09
C MET A 325 15.44 -7.86 -8.04
N MET A 326 15.70 -6.95 -7.10
CA MET A 326 14.74 -6.53 -6.07
C MET A 326 13.66 -5.54 -6.57
N ASP A 327 13.64 -5.12 -7.84
CA ASP A 327 12.52 -4.35 -8.44
C ASP A 327 11.31 -5.27 -8.74
N GLU A 328 10.83 -5.99 -7.71
CA GLU A 328 9.88 -7.13 -7.68
C GLU A 328 8.46 -6.81 -8.24
N ASN A 329 8.22 -5.59 -8.69
CA ASN A 329 6.91 -5.13 -9.18
C ASN A 329 6.98 -4.49 -10.57
N ARG A 330 8.10 -4.63 -11.27
CA ARG A 330 8.27 -4.07 -12.62
C ARG A 330 7.90 -5.04 -13.72
N TYR A 331 8.08 -6.32 -13.45
CA TYR A 331 8.17 -7.39 -14.44
C TYR A 331 7.02 -8.37 -14.24
N SER A 332 6.44 -8.84 -15.34
CA SER A 332 5.44 -9.91 -15.34
C SER A 332 6.13 -11.16 -15.86
N ASP A 333 5.92 -12.34 -15.26
CA ASP A 333 6.58 -13.59 -15.67
C ASP A 333 6.28 -14.04 -17.12
N GLU A 334 5.49 -13.28 -17.86
CA GLU A 334 5.32 -13.41 -19.30
C GLU A 334 6.64 -13.12 -20.08
N LYS A 335 6.89 -13.85 -21.18
CA LYS A 335 8.00 -13.57 -22.10
C LYS A 335 7.81 -12.17 -22.70
N GLY A 336 8.78 -11.27 -22.47
CA GLY A 336 8.77 -9.90 -23.02
C GLY A 336 8.34 -8.79 -22.06
N ASP A 337 8.62 -8.91 -20.76
CA ASP A 337 8.41 -7.83 -19.77
C ASP A 337 9.59 -6.84 -19.66
N GLY A 338 10.72 -7.12 -20.33
CA GLY A 338 11.94 -6.32 -20.25
C GLY A 338 12.88 -6.68 -19.09
N ASN A 339 12.73 -7.82 -18.42
CA ASN A 339 13.66 -8.26 -17.38
C ASN A 339 15.00 -8.71 -18.00
N LEU A 340 16.01 -7.84 -17.94
CA LEU A 340 17.34 -8.09 -18.49
C LEU A 340 18.00 -9.38 -18.00
N ILE A 341 17.87 -9.75 -16.72
CA ILE A 341 18.50 -10.98 -16.19
C ILE A 341 17.87 -12.21 -16.83
N ARG A 342 16.53 -12.22 -16.97
CA ARG A 342 15.83 -13.30 -17.66
C ARG A 342 16.14 -13.30 -19.16
N LEU A 343 16.18 -12.13 -19.79
CA LEU A 343 16.51 -12.02 -21.22
C LEU A 343 17.92 -12.55 -21.52
N ILE A 344 18.92 -12.30 -20.66
CA ILE A 344 20.28 -12.84 -20.84
C ILE A 344 20.28 -14.36 -20.82
N SER A 345 19.56 -14.99 -19.88
CA SER A 345 19.46 -16.44 -19.80
C SER A 345 18.84 -17.10 -21.05
N MET A 346 18.10 -16.33 -21.84
CA MET A 346 17.46 -16.77 -23.09
C MET A 346 18.23 -16.36 -24.35
N ALA A 347 19.23 -15.47 -24.22
CA ALA A 347 19.98 -14.93 -25.34
C ALA A 347 21.02 -15.93 -25.83
N LYS A 348 21.02 -16.26 -27.13
CA LYS A 348 21.95 -17.23 -27.73
C LYS A 348 23.42 -16.82 -27.58
N ASP A 349 23.70 -15.52 -27.62
CA ASP A 349 25.04 -14.92 -27.47
C ASP A 349 25.34 -14.47 -26.03
N GLY A 350 24.47 -14.81 -25.06
CA GLY A 350 24.64 -14.48 -23.64
C GLY A 350 24.62 -12.97 -23.36
N MET A 351 24.07 -12.17 -24.27
CA MET A 351 24.21 -10.73 -24.29
C MET A 351 22.88 -10.05 -24.66
N VAL A 352 22.52 -8.98 -23.94
CA VAL A 352 21.29 -8.23 -24.21
C VAL A 352 21.54 -6.72 -24.19
N PRO A 353 20.88 -5.94 -25.07
CA PRO A 353 20.98 -4.50 -25.02
C PRO A 353 20.42 -3.94 -23.71
N CYS A 354 21.08 -2.92 -23.19
CA CYS A 354 20.69 -2.21 -21.97
C CYS A 354 21.07 -0.73 -22.04
N PHE A 355 20.45 0.05 -21.17
CA PHE A 355 20.84 1.41 -20.85
C PHE A 355 21.39 1.44 -19.43
N TYR A 356 22.36 2.31 -19.18
CA TYR A 356 23.01 2.39 -17.87
C TYR A 356 23.50 3.79 -17.52
N VAL A 357 23.69 4.02 -16.23
CA VAL A 357 24.32 5.21 -15.66
C VAL A 357 25.38 4.73 -14.67
N CYS A 358 26.61 5.23 -14.81
CA CYS A 358 27.67 5.01 -13.84
C CYS A 358 27.67 6.15 -12.81
N TRP A 359 27.86 5.83 -11.54
CA TRP A 359 27.92 6.78 -10.44
C TRP A 359 28.82 6.26 -9.33
N LYS A 360 29.18 7.14 -8.38
CA LYS A 360 29.93 6.76 -7.17
C LYS A 360 29.01 6.81 -5.96
N ASP A 361 29.04 5.76 -5.12
CA ASP A 361 28.30 5.75 -3.87
C ASP A 361 28.93 6.64 -2.78
N GLU A 362 28.31 6.69 -1.61
CA GLU A 362 28.77 7.51 -0.48
C GLU A 362 30.19 7.12 -0.03
N ASN A 363 30.64 5.89 -0.32
CA ASN A 363 31.98 5.40 -0.01
C ASN A 363 32.95 5.57 -1.20
N GLY A 364 32.53 6.23 -2.28
CA GLY A 364 33.34 6.47 -3.48
C GLY A 364 33.47 5.27 -4.43
N LYS A 365 32.79 4.15 -4.15
CA LYS A 365 32.83 2.94 -4.97
C LYS A 365 32.05 3.16 -6.26
N ASP A 366 32.57 2.66 -7.38
CA ASP A 366 31.89 2.73 -8.67
C ASP A 366 30.69 1.80 -8.71
N ARG A 367 29.56 2.32 -9.17
CA ARG A 367 28.25 1.68 -9.20
C ARG A 367 27.60 1.85 -10.56
N VAL A 368 26.78 0.88 -10.93
CA VAL A 368 26.05 0.88 -12.19
C VAL A 368 24.57 0.70 -11.94
N SER A 369 23.76 1.67 -12.35
CA SER A 369 22.31 1.48 -12.46
C SER A 369 21.95 1.22 -13.90
N PHE A 370 21.16 0.19 -14.18
CA PHE A 370 20.86 -0.22 -15.56
C PHE A 370 19.41 -0.68 -15.74
N GLY A 371 18.95 -0.70 -16.99
CA GLY A 371 17.62 -1.19 -17.34
C GLY A 371 17.39 -1.33 -18.84
N HIS A 372 16.27 -1.95 -19.21
CA HIS A 372 15.98 -2.29 -20.60
C HIS A 372 15.64 -1.11 -21.51
N THR A 373 15.43 0.10 -20.97
CA THR A 373 15.08 1.32 -21.72
C THR A 373 15.75 2.54 -21.11
N GLY A 374 16.02 3.59 -21.91
CA GLY A 374 16.77 4.77 -21.45
C GLY A 374 16.20 5.47 -20.20
N PHE A 375 14.89 5.44 -20.01
CA PHE A 375 14.24 5.98 -18.80
C PHE A 375 13.80 4.88 -17.82
N PHE A 376 14.75 4.04 -17.44
CA PHE A 376 14.56 2.97 -16.47
C PHE A 376 14.37 3.51 -15.04
N ARG A 377 13.83 2.68 -14.14
CA ARG A 377 13.73 3.05 -12.72
C ARG A 377 15.11 3.08 -12.07
N LEU A 378 15.34 4.05 -11.19
CA LEU A 378 16.53 4.08 -10.33
C LEU A 378 16.18 3.52 -8.96
N SER A 379 17.13 2.89 -8.28
CA SER A 379 16.96 2.62 -6.85
C SER A 379 17.12 3.92 -6.06
N TYR A 380 16.43 4.01 -4.93
CA TYR A 380 16.73 5.04 -3.95
C TYR A 380 18.09 4.75 -3.28
N LYS A 381 18.71 5.79 -2.73
CA LYS A 381 20.01 5.72 -2.06
C LYS A 381 19.91 4.95 -0.74
N TYR A 382 18.83 5.18 0.00
CA TYR A 382 18.60 4.62 1.32
C TYR A 382 17.58 3.47 1.28
N THR A 383 17.81 2.50 2.14
CA THR A 383 16.91 1.37 2.41
C THR A 383 15.74 1.82 3.29
N ILE A 384 14.70 0.99 3.42
CA ILE A 384 13.63 1.24 4.41
C ILE A 384 14.21 1.32 5.84
N GLY A 385 15.21 0.50 6.16
CA GLY A 385 15.89 0.44 7.46
C GLY A 385 16.64 1.71 7.85
N ASP A 386 17.16 2.44 6.87
CA ASP A 386 17.88 3.71 7.10
C ASP A 386 16.95 4.82 7.61
N HIS A 387 15.64 4.70 7.40
CA HIS A 387 14.62 5.64 7.86
C HIS A 387 14.02 5.27 9.24
N ILE A 388 14.54 4.20 9.87
CA ILE A 388 14.17 3.76 11.22
C ILE A 388 15.26 4.22 12.21
N PRO A 389 14.90 4.91 13.31
CA PRO A 389 15.84 5.30 14.35
C PRO A 389 16.70 4.14 14.87
N GLU A 390 18.00 4.39 15.06
CA GLU A 390 18.97 3.34 15.43
C GLU A 390 18.65 2.62 16.74
N ASN A 391 18.15 3.37 17.72
CA ASN A 391 17.75 2.82 19.01
C ASN A 391 16.58 1.82 18.92
N LEU A 392 15.79 1.86 17.84
CA LEU A 392 14.70 0.91 17.60
C LEU A 392 15.15 -0.36 16.86
N LYS A 393 16.44 -0.45 16.51
CA LYS A 393 17.05 -1.57 15.78
C LYS A 393 18.08 -2.35 16.60
N GLN A 394 18.33 -1.95 17.85
CA GLN A 394 19.35 -2.56 18.70
C GLN A 394 19.07 -4.05 18.95
N GLU A 395 19.91 -4.90 18.38
CA GLU A 395 19.73 -6.36 18.41
C GLU A 395 20.08 -6.95 19.77
N GLU A 396 21.03 -6.35 20.49
CA GLU A 396 21.50 -6.84 21.79
C GLU A 396 20.47 -6.62 22.91
N LEU A 397 19.63 -5.60 22.75
CA LEU A 397 18.57 -5.27 23.69
C LEU A 397 17.37 -6.19 23.46
N ILE A 398 16.82 -6.78 24.54
CA ILE A 398 15.60 -7.58 24.46
C ILE A 398 14.43 -6.75 24.98
N ASP A 399 13.41 -6.58 24.16
CA ASP A 399 12.19 -5.86 24.53
C ASP A 399 11.06 -6.83 24.93
N ILE A 400 9.98 -6.28 25.50
CA ILE A 400 8.82 -7.07 25.96
C ILE A 400 8.21 -7.95 24.83
N PRO A 401 8.01 -7.45 23.58
CA PRO A 401 7.54 -8.29 22.49
C PRO A 401 8.46 -9.47 22.17
N GLU A 402 9.78 -9.25 22.09
CA GLU A 402 10.75 -10.32 21.85
C GLU A 402 10.71 -11.34 23.00
N SER A 403 10.67 -10.88 24.26
CA SER A 403 10.64 -11.79 25.41
C SER A 403 9.43 -12.72 25.39
N ILE A 404 8.26 -12.23 24.98
CA ILE A 404 7.02 -13.01 24.95
C ILE A 404 6.95 -13.92 23.71
N PHE A 405 7.22 -13.37 22.53
CA PHE A 405 6.95 -14.04 21.25
C PHE A 405 8.16 -14.76 20.66
N GLY A 406 9.32 -14.68 21.33
CA GLY A 406 10.57 -15.25 20.87
C GLY A 406 11.27 -14.38 19.83
N LYS A 407 12.53 -14.76 19.58
CA LYS A 407 13.48 -14.02 18.77
C LYS A 407 14.46 -14.98 18.08
N VAL A 408 14.81 -14.69 16.83
CA VAL A 408 15.81 -15.45 16.06
C VAL A 408 16.85 -14.48 15.50
N TYR A 409 18.07 -14.53 16.02
CA TYR A 409 19.24 -13.79 15.54
C TYR A 409 20.50 -14.65 15.68
N ASP A 410 21.51 -14.35 14.86
CA ASP A 410 22.76 -15.11 14.76
C ASP A 410 23.47 -15.32 16.11
N LYS A 411 23.37 -14.35 17.03
CA LYS A 411 24.05 -14.39 18.34
C LYS A 411 23.14 -14.77 19.51
N GLN A 412 21.82 -14.62 19.36
CA GLN A 412 20.87 -14.87 20.44
C GLN A 412 19.51 -15.27 19.84
N SER A 413 19.10 -16.50 20.13
CA SER A 413 17.81 -17.05 19.69
C SER A 413 17.12 -17.76 20.85
N PHE A 414 15.83 -17.52 21.01
CA PHE A 414 15.01 -18.21 22.01
C PHE A 414 13.55 -18.32 21.55
N ALA A 415 12.88 -19.37 22.02
CA ALA A 415 11.54 -19.73 21.59
C ALA A 415 10.46 -18.79 22.15
N SER A 416 9.31 -18.77 21.47
CA SER A 416 8.10 -18.12 21.96
C SER A 416 7.62 -18.80 23.24
N ARG A 417 7.19 -18.02 24.24
CA ARG A 417 6.57 -18.51 25.48
C ARG A 417 5.05 -18.49 25.45
N ILE A 418 4.48 -18.17 24.28
CA ILE A 418 3.03 -18.18 24.05
C ILE A 418 2.64 -18.93 22.78
N PHE A 419 1.45 -19.53 22.83
CA PHE A 419 0.93 -20.43 21.79
C PHE A 419 -0.54 -20.10 21.52
N PHE A 420 -0.89 -19.90 20.24
CA PHE A 420 -2.25 -19.57 19.82
C PHE A 420 -2.90 -20.77 19.16
N GLU A 421 -4.06 -21.17 19.68
CA GLU A 421 -4.94 -22.15 19.04
C GLU A 421 -5.82 -21.45 17.98
N ASP A 422 -6.22 -22.19 16.94
CA ASP A 422 -7.23 -21.70 15.99
C ASP A 422 -8.54 -21.36 16.73
N ALA A 423 -9.20 -20.28 16.34
CA ALA A 423 -10.51 -19.94 16.88
C ALA A 423 -11.59 -20.76 16.18
N LEU A 424 -12.17 -21.71 16.88
CA LEU A 424 -13.23 -22.57 16.38
C LEU A 424 -14.59 -21.89 16.52
N LEU A 425 -15.50 -22.14 15.57
CA LEU A 425 -16.88 -21.64 15.65
C LEU A 425 -17.55 -22.14 16.93
N ILE A 426 -18.21 -21.25 17.67
CA ILE A 426 -19.03 -21.67 18.82
C ILE A 426 -20.23 -22.48 18.32
N PRO A 427 -20.52 -23.67 18.91
CA PRO A 427 -21.63 -24.52 18.49
C PRO A 427 -23.00 -23.80 18.46
N GLY A 428 -23.89 -24.26 17.59
CA GLY A 428 -25.27 -23.74 17.50
C GLY A 428 -25.45 -22.56 16.53
N GLN A 429 -24.41 -22.15 15.81
CA GLN A 429 -24.48 -21.09 14.80
C GLN A 429 -24.63 -21.68 13.39
N ASN A 430 -25.72 -21.37 12.71
CA ASN A 430 -26.01 -21.80 11.33
C ASN A 430 -25.94 -20.62 10.35
N ASN A 431 -25.77 -20.91 9.05
CA ASN A 431 -25.80 -19.91 7.98
C ASN A 431 -24.78 -18.76 8.20
N ILE A 432 -23.54 -19.13 8.50
CA ILE A 432 -22.49 -18.19 8.92
C ILE A 432 -21.97 -17.28 7.80
N LEU A 433 -22.12 -17.67 6.53
CA LEU A 433 -21.62 -16.92 5.37
C LEU A 433 -22.63 -15.85 4.93
N ILE A 434 -22.14 -14.73 4.41
CA ILE A 434 -22.99 -13.70 3.77
C ILE A 434 -23.74 -14.30 2.58
N SER A 435 -23.04 -15.09 1.77
CA SER A 435 -23.59 -15.79 0.61
C SER A 435 -22.83 -17.08 0.35
N ASN A 436 -23.52 -18.09 -0.17
CA ASN A 436 -22.90 -19.33 -0.64
C ASN A 436 -22.14 -19.11 -1.96
N ASN A 437 -22.50 -18.08 -2.72
CA ASN A 437 -21.82 -17.70 -3.96
C ASN A 437 -20.72 -16.67 -3.67
N PRO A 438 -19.54 -16.77 -4.33
CA PRO A 438 -18.49 -15.78 -4.17
C PRO A 438 -18.91 -14.37 -4.58
N ILE A 439 -18.54 -13.38 -3.76
CA ILE A 439 -18.81 -11.96 -3.98
C ILE A 439 -17.52 -11.28 -4.43
N THR A 440 -17.63 -10.31 -5.33
CA THR A 440 -16.48 -9.49 -5.77
C THR A 440 -16.40 -8.23 -4.91
N PRO A 441 -15.37 -8.06 -4.07
CA PRO A 441 -15.17 -6.83 -3.32
C PRO A 441 -14.56 -5.74 -4.22
N LYS A 442 -14.64 -4.48 -3.79
CA LYS A 442 -13.86 -3.38 -4.38
C LYS A 442 -12.37 -3.74 -4.42
N ILE A 443 -11.64 -3.13 -5.35
CA ILE A 443 -10.25 -3.50 -5.61
C ILE A 443 -9.39 -3.24 -4.37
N LEU A 444 -8.83 -4.31 -3.82
CA LEU A 444 -7.86 -4.27 -2.71
C LEU A 444 -6.50 -3.83 -3.26
N SER A 445 -6.32 -2.53 -3.41
CA SER A 445 -5.04 -1.96 -3.83
C SER A 445 -4.17 -1.63 -2.62
N SER A 446 -2.85 -1.82 -2.76
CA SER A 446 -1.88 -1.24 -1.84
C SER A 446 -1.16 -0.08 -2.52
N PRO A 447 -0.95 1.06 -1.84
CA PRO A 447 -0.15 2.14 -2.40
C PRO A 447 1.23 1.65 -2.75
N LYS A 448 1.72 2.10 -3.90
CA LYS A 448 3.04 1.69 -4.38
C LYS A 448 4.11 2.29 -3.47
N PRO A 449 5.31 1.68 -3.38
CA PRO A 449 6.41 2.23 -2.59
C PRO A 449 6.82 3.67 -3.00
N THR A 450 6.41 4.10 -4.20
CA THR A 450 6.55 5.48 -4.69
C THR A 450 5.56 6.47 -4.08
N THR A 451 4.58 6.04 -3.29
CA THR A 451 3.69 6.90 -2.48
C THR A 451 4.39 7.29 -1.17
N PHE A 452 5.65 7.72 -1.27
CA PHE A 452 6.52 8.01 -0.13
C PHE A 452 5.89 9.01 0.86
N GLN A 453 5.06 9.93 0.37
CA GLN A 453 4.47 10.99 1.19
C GLN A 453 3.42 10.49 2.19
N HIS A 454 2.95 9.24 2.04
CA HIS A 454 2.11 8.58 3.05
C HIS A 454 2.94 7.85 4.10
N TYR A 455 4.17 7.41 3.78
CA TYR A 455 4.98 6.49 4.59
C TYR A 455 6.10 7.18 5.36
N LEU A 456 6.57 8.33 4.86
CA LEU A 456 7.59 9.15 5.51
C LEU A 456 6.95 10.37 6.16
N GLU A 457 7.46 10.76 7.32
CA GLU A 457 7.12 12.03 7.96
C GLU A 457 7.47 13.19 7.02
N GLN A 458 6.49 14.08 6.81
CA GLN A 458 6.64 15.24 5.94
C GLN A 458 6.91 16.49 6.78
N PRO A 459 7.68 17.46 6.27
CA PRO A 459 7.90 18.72 6.98
C PRO A 459 6.58 19.48 7.17
N SER A 460 6.50 20.29 8.23
CA SER A 460 5.36 21.20 8.41
C SER A 460 5.25 22.16 7.23
N GLY A 461 4.03 22.39 6.74
CA GLY A 461 3.79 23.18 5.53
C GLY A 461 4.32 22.54 4.25
N ALA A 462 4.45 21.20 4.21
CA ALA A 462 4.86 20.46 3.03
C ALA A 462 4.05 20.85 1.79
N THR A 463 4.77 21.09 0.70
CA THR A 463 4.24 21.32 -0.63
C THR A 463 4.79 20.26 -1.57
N ILE A 464 4.19 20.12 -2.75
CA ILE A 464 4.68 19.20 -3.78
C ILE A 464 6.17 19.42 -4.14
N LYS A 465 6.74 20.60 -3.88
CA LYS A 465 8.12 20.94 -4.24
C LYS A 465 9.16 20.58 -3.17
N ASN A 466 8.75 20.17 -1.97
CA ASN A 466 9.66 19.90 -0.85
C ASN A 466 9.23 18.69 -0.02
N LEU A 467 8.65 17.67 -0.65
CA LEU A 467 8.27 16.44 0.04
C LEU A 467 9.50 15.59 0.37
N ASN A 468 9.48 14.98 1.56
CA ASN A 468 10.43 13.94 1.93
C ASN A 468 10.12 12.66 1.16
N HIS A 469 11.08 12.14 0.41
CA HIS A 469 11.08 10.82 -0.22
C HIS A 469 12.29 9.99 0.26
N TRP A 470 12.40 8.74 -0.20
CA TRP A 470 13.40 7.77 0.25
C TRP A 470 14.89 8.13 -0.07
N ASN A 471 15.16 9.30 -0.65
CA ASN A 471 16.53 9.84 -0.78
C ASN A 471 16.83 10.96 0.23
N ASN A 472 15.89 11.31 1.09
CA ASN A 472 16.10 12.23 2.19
C ASN A 472 16.55 11.42 3.42
N LYS A 473 17.86 11.36 3.67
CA LYS A 473 18.48 10.56 4.76
C LYS A 473 17.80 10.74 6.12
N ASN A 474 17.38 11.96 6.44
CA ASN A 474 16.80 12.31 7.74
C ASN A 474 15.27 12.16 7.81
N ALA A 475 14.61 11.75 6.71
CA ALA A 475 13.17 11.49 6.74
C ALA A 475 12.91 10.22 7.55
N LYS A 476 12.01 10.29 8.54
CA LYS A 476 11.66 9.12 9.35
C LYS A 476 10.44 8.42 8.77
N ILE A 477 10.36 7.10 8.94
CA ILE A 477 9.13 6.36 8.66
C ILE A 477 8.05 6.70 9.71
N ARG A 478 6.79 6.79 9.29
CA ARG A 478 5.66 7.18 10.16
C ARG A 478 5.28 6.14 11.22
N GLY A 479 5.73 4.89 11.09
CA GLY A 479 5.56 3.84 12.10
C GLY A 479 4.64 2.68 11.72
N TYR A 480 3.84 2.18 12.67
CA TYR A 480 3.05 0.96 12.50
C TYR A 480 1.78 1.21 11.70
N LYS A 481 1.67 0.59 10.52
CA LYS A 481 0.49 0.72 9.66
C LYS A 481 -0.70 -0.07 10.22
N LEU A 482 -1.77 0.62 10.58
CA LEU A 482 -3.05 0.03 10.99
C LEU A 482 -4.17 0.45 10.04
N TYR A 483 -5.27 -0.31 9.99
CA TYR A 483 -6.43 -0.02 9.16
C TYR A 483 -7.57 0.57 9.98
N TRP A 484 -8.27 1.55 9.43
CA TRP A 484 -9.43 2.16 10.07
C TRP A 484 -10.59 1.18 10.21
N HIS A 485 -11.35 1.28 11.29
CA HIS A 485 -12.67 0.69 11.35
C HIS A 485 -13.64 1.42 10.41
N LYS A 486 -14.53 0.65 9.79
CA LYS A 486 -15.67 1.11 8.99
C LYS A 486 -16.90 0.30 9.40
N ASP A 487 -18.07 0.78 9.04
CA ASP A 487 -19.37 0.15 9.33
C ASP A 487 -19.55 -1.25 8.70
N GLY A 488 -18.68 -1.63 7.75
CA GLY A 488 -18.73 -2.90 7.06
C GLY A 488 -19.72 -2.93 5.90
N THR A 489 -20.14 -1.76 5.38
CA THR A 489 -21.06 -1.63 4.25
C THR A 489 -20.38 -1.09 2.99
N GLY A 490 -20.97 -1.36 1.82
CA GLY A 490 -20.52 -0.80 0.54
C GLY A 490 -19.10 -1.21 0.15
N TRP A 491 -18.67 -2.40 0.57
CA TRP A 491 -17.38 -2.99 0.24
C TRP A 491 -17.44 -3.79 -1.07
N GLU A 492 -18.64 -4.19 -1.50
CA GLU A 492 -18.91 -4.89 -2.74
C GLU A 492 -18.60 -4.02 -3.96
N LEU A 493 -18.14 -4.65 -5.03
CA LEU A 493 -17.90 -3.99 -6.31
C LEU A 493 -19.13 -4.11 -7.21
N GLU A 494 -19.78 -2.98 -7.45
CA GLU A 494 -20.90 -2.86 -8.38
C GLU A 494 -20.39 -2.46 -9.77
N ILE A 495 -20.19 -3.45 -10.64
CA ILE A 495 -19.78 -3.25 -12.04
C ILE A 495 -20.47 -4.26 -12.96
N THR A 496 -20.61 -3.90 -14.23
CA THR A 496 -21.17 -4.76 -15.27
C THR A 496 -20.28 -5.99 -15.56
N ASN A 497 -20.83 -7.05 -16.16
CA ASN A 497 -20.05 -8.24 -16.50
C ASN A 497 -18.91 -7.94 -17.50
N GLU A 498 -19.12 -7.02 -18.44
CA GLU A 498 -18.06 -6.57 -19.36
C GLU A 498 -16.89 -5.90 -18.64
N GLU A 499 -17.17 -5.08 -17.62
CA GLU A 499 -16.14 -4.45 -16.81
C GLU A 499 -15.41 -5.44 -15.90
N LYS A 500 -16.12 -6.47 -15.40
CA LYS A 500 -15.49 -7.57 -14.66
C LYS A 500 -14.46 -8.27 -15.52
N GLU A 501 -14.78 -8.57 -16.78
CA GLU A 501 -13.82 -9.23 -17.65
C GLU A 501 -12.60 -8.37 -17.99
N LYS A 502 -12.79 -7.07 -18.24
CA LYS A 502 -11.68 -6.13 -18.43
C LYS A 502 -10.75 -6.04 -17.21
N LYS A 503 -11.26 -6.32 -16.00
CA LYS A 503 -10.53 -6.23 -14.73
C LYS A 503 -10.24 -7.61 -14.12
N LYS A 504 -10.43 -8.72 -14.84
CA LYS A 504 -10.29 -10.10 -14.32
C LYS A 504 -8.95 -10.36 -13.63
N LYS A 505 -7.85 -9.77 -14.12
CA LYS A 505 -6.50 -9.90 -13.53
C LYS A 505 -6.34 -9.20 -12.15
N ILE A 506 -7.25 -8.31 -11.77
CA ILE A 506 -7.11 -7.43 -10.60
C ILE A 506 -8.23 -7.68 -9.57
N ILE A 507 -9.41 -8.10 -10.02
CA ILE A 507 -10.52 -8.44 -9.13
C ILE A 507 -10.25 -9.77 -8.42
N THR A 508 -10.68 -9.87 -7.16
CA THR A 508 -10.68 -11.11 -6.38
C THR A 508 -12.11 -11.49 -6.05
N LYS A 509 -12.34 -12.73 -5.58
CA LYS A 509 -13.65 -13.20 -5.13
C LYS A 509 -13.51 -13.72 -3.72
N ILE A 510 -14.52 -13.48 -2.87
CA ILE A 510 -14.50 -13.82 -1.45
C ILE A 510 -15.87 -14.32 -0.98
N LYS A 511 -15.86 -15.23 0.01
CA LYS A 511 -17.04 -15.65 0.78
C LYS A 511 -16.85 -15.27 2.25
N PRO A 512 -17.21 -14.03 2.65
CA PRO A 512 -17.06 -13.58 4.03
C PRO A 512 -18.07 -14.22 4.98
N VAL A 513 -17.69 -14.39 6.24
CA VAL A 513 -18.63 -14.67 7.33
C VAL A 513 -19.38 -13.39 7.71
N LYS A 514 -20.63 -13.54 8.18
CA LYS A 514 -21.51 -12.45 8.61
C LYS A 514 -20.97 -11.75 9.88
N PRO A 515 -21.42 -10.52 10.15
CA PRO A 515 -21.39 -9.94 11.49
C PRO A 515 -22.16 -10.81 12.50
N GLY A 516 -21.78 -10.72 13.78
CA GLY A 516 -22.37 -11.44 14.91
C GLY A 516 -21.91 -12.88 15.10
N ILE A 517 -21.05 -13.40 14.21
CA ILE A 517 -20.54 -14.77 14.30
C ILE A 517 -19.45 -14.85 15.37
N LYS A 518 -19.57 -15.85 16.23
CA LYS A 518 -18.70 -16.05 17.38
C LYS A 518 -17.77 -17.24 17.24
N PHE A 519 -16.53 -17.05 17.64
CA PHE A 519 -15.48 -18.05 17.69
C PHE A 519 -14.89 -18.13 19.09
N LYS A 520 -14.35 -19.28 19.47
CA LYS A 520 -13.59 -19.49 20.71
C LYS A 520 -12.17 -19.91 20.36
N SER A 521 -11.19 -19.21 20.92
CA SER A 521 -9.76 -19.55 20.83
C SER A 521 -9.17 -19.63 22.24
N ARG A 522 -7.98 -20.19 22.34
CA ARG A 522 -7.17 -20.23 23.55
C ARG A 522 -5.74 -19.79 23.25
N VAL A 523 -5.21 -18.92 24.10
CA VAL A 523 -3.80 -18.54 24.12
C VAL A 523 -3.15 -19.17 25.34
N ARG A 524 -2.20 -20.08 25.16
CA ARG A 524 -1.42 -20.68 26.25
C ARG A 524 -0.15 -19.88 26.46
N PHE A 525 0.30 -19.81 27.70
CA PHE A 525 1.54 -19.12 28.04
C PHE A 525 2.30 -19.82 29.16
N GLU A 526 3.62 -19.66 29.13
CA GLU A 526 4.53 -20.29 30.07
C GLU A 526 5.56 -19.26 30.58
N ASN A 527 5.87 -19.34 31.88
CA ASN A 527 6.88 -18.53 32.54
C ASN A 527 6.80 -17.02 32.30
N LEU A 528 5.62 -16.44 32.06
CA LEU A 528 5.51 -14.98 31.89
C LEU A 528 5.64 -14.28 33.24
N SER A 529 6.34 -13.16 33.29
CA SER A 529 6.27 -12.28 34.47
C SER A 529 4.91 -11.59 34.58
N GLN A 530 4.69 -10.90 35.69
CA GLN A 530 3.45 -10.12 35.89
C GLN A 530 3.29 -9.03 34.82
N GLU A 531 4.37 -8.36 34.44
CA GLU A 531 4.42 -7.30 33.43
C GLU A 531 4.24 -7.86 32.02
N GLU A 532 4.84 -9.02 31.72
CA GLU A 532 4.70 -9.67 30.40
C GLU A 532 3.27 -10.19 30.18
N LEU A 533 2.68 -10.84 31.18
CA LEU A 533 1.27 -11.25 31.13
C LEU A 533 0.34 -10.04 31.06
N GLY A 534 0.67 -8.97 31.80
CA GLY A 534 -0.02 -7.69 31.72
C GLY A 534 0.03 -7.06 30.33
N ALA A 535 1.18 -7.07 29.66
CA ALA A 535 1.33 -6.57 28.29
C ALA A 535 0.45 -7.35 27.30
N LEU A 536 0.44 -8.69 27.41
CA LEU A 536 -0.39 -9.55 26.58
C LEU A 536 -1.89 -9.28 26.80
N LEU A 537 -2.32 -9.17 28.05
CA LEU A 537 -3.71 -8.87 28.40
C LEU A 537 -4.13 -7.46 28.00
N PHE A 538 -3.26 -6.47 28.16
CA PHE A 538 -3.51 -5.09 27.73
C PHE A 538 -3.70 -4.99 26.21
N ALA A 539 -2.95 -5.81 25.45
CA ALA A 539 -3.08 -5.91 24.00
C ALA A 539 -4.34 -6.66 23.54
N ILE A 540 -4.83 -7.65 24.29
CA ILE A 540 -6.03 -8.42 23.91
C ILE A 540 -7.30 -7.72 24.39
N ASP A 541 -7.34 -7.31 25.66
CA ASP A 541 -8.48 -6.71 26.36
C ASP A 541 -8.51 -5.18 26.19
N LEU A 542 -9.02 -4.74 25.05
CA LEU A 542 -9.07 -3.33 24.69
C LEU A 542 -10.16 -2.56 25.48
N PRO A 543 -10.01 -1.23 25.63
CA PRO A 543 -11.05 -0.38 26.23
C PRO A 543 -12.38 -0.49 25.49
N GLU A 544 -13.44 0.01 26.13
CA GLU A 544 -14.76 0.07 25.53
C GLU A 544 -14.73 0.75 24.14
N ASN A 545 -15.53 0.22 23.21
CA ASN A 545 -15.63 0.63 21.82
C ASN A 545 -14.35 0.46 20.97
N CYS A 546 -13.24 0.01 21.56
CA CYS A 546 -12.01 -0.29 20.83
C CYS A 546 -11.99 -1.76 20.41
N TYR A 547 -11.77 -2.01 19.12
CA TYR A 547 -11.81 -3.35 18.55
C TYR A 547 -10.54 -3.70 17.77
N HIS A 548 -10.36 -4.98 17.51
CA HIS A 548 -9.24 -5.50 16.73
C HIS A 548 -9.61 -5.62 15.25
N LYS A 549 -8.59 -5.72 14.38
CA LYS A 549 -8.80 -5.83 12.94
C LYS A 549 -7.94 -6.92 12.29
N ILE A 550 -8.58 -7.91 11.66
CA ILE A 550 -7.93 -9.08 11.05
C ILE A 550 -8.44 -9.36 9.62
N GLY A 551 -7.80 -10.28 8.91
CA GLY A 551 -8.21 -10.74 7.59
C GLY A 551 -7.76 -9.88 6.40
N MET A 552 -8.22 -10.24 5.20
CA MET A 552 -7.76 -9.63 3.95
C MET A 552 -8.55 -8.38 3.55
N GLY A 553 -9.82 -8.29 3.94
CA GLY A 553 -10.72 -7.19 3.58
C GLY A 553 -10.58 -5.92 4.45
N LYS A 554 -9.55 -5.82 5.29
CA LYS A 554 -9.34 -4.71 6.24
C LYS A 554 -9.48 -3.32 5.61
N PRO A 555 -8.89 -3.04 4.42
CA PRO A 555 -9.01 -1.71 3.82
C PRO A 555 -10.45 -1.30 3.44
N LEU A 556 -11.31 -2.29 3.20
CA LEU A 556 -12.71 -2.09 2.81
C LEU A 556 -13.66 -2.09 4.01
N GLY A 557 -13.14 -2.20 5.24
CA GLY A 557 -13.94 -2.20 6.45
C GLY A 557 -14.17 -3.56 7.08
N LEU A 558 -13.89 -4.66 6.37
CA LEU A 558 -14.10 -6.02 6.88
C LEU A 558 -13.12 -6.38 8.02
N GLY A 559 -13.51 -7.38 8.81
CA GLY A 559 -12.67 -8.04 9.79
C GLY A 559 -12.43 -7.27 11.09
N THR A 560 -13.32 -6.34 11.44
CA THR A 560 -13.42 -5.84 12.82
C THR A 560 -13.93 -6.95 13.73
N ILE A 561 -13.20 -7.24 14.81
CA ILE A 561 -13.56 -8.25 15.80
C ILE A 561 -13.49 -7.68 17.22
N LYS A 562 -14.40 -8.13 18.08
CA LYS A 562 -14.34 -7.91 19.52
C LYS A 562 -13.82 -9.17 20.18
N ILE A 563 -12.86 -9.03 21.09
CA ILE A 563 -12.32 -10.14 21.87
C ILE A 563 -12.68 -9.93 23.34
N LYS A 564 -13.21 -10.96 23.99
CA LYS A 564 -13.47 -11.01 25.44
C LYS A 564 -12.59 -12.10 26.06
N PRO A 565 -11.49 -11.74 26.74
CA PRO A 565 -10.60 -12.71 27.36
C PRO A 565 -11.08 -13.15 28.74
N THR A 566 -10.78 -14.38 29.12
CA THR A 566 -10.86 -14.90 30.49
C THR A 566 -9.54 -15.57 30.84
N LEU A 567 -8.88 -15.11 31.89
CA LEU A 567 -7.58 -15.59 32.33
C LEU A 567 -7.71 -16.79 33.28
N PHE A 568 -6.89 -17.80 33.06
CA PHE A 568 -6.72 -18.95 33.94
C PHE A 568 -5.23 -19.17 34.21
N LEU A 569 -4.86 -19.24 35.48
CA LEU A 569 -3.50 -19.53 35.94
C LEU A 569 -3.40 -21.01 36.33
N ILE A 570 -2.24 -21.61 36.10
CA ILE A 570 -1.95 -23.00 36.45
C ILE A 570 -0.94 -23.01 37.60
N ASN A 571 -1.39 -23.46 38.77
CA ASN A 571 -0.52 -23.87 39.86
C ASN A 571 -0.06 -25.30 39.61
N ARG A 572 1.16 -25.44 39.08
CA ARG A 572 1.73 -26.75 38.71
C ARG A 572 2.05 -27.62 39.92
N GLU A 573 2.47 -27.02 41.03
CA GLU A 573 2.71 -27.76 42.27
C GLU A 573 1.42 -28.47 42.67
N ASN A 574 0.33 -27.72 42.86
CA ASN A 574 -0.99 -28.29 43.18
C ASN A 574 -1.43 -29.36 42.16
N ARG A 575 -1.28 -29.07 40.85
CA ARG A 575 -1.66 -29.98 39.75
C ARG A 575 -0.96 -31.33 39.80
N TYR A 576 0.30 -31.36 40.22
CA TYR A 576 1.12 -32.59 40.19
C TYR A 576 1.30 -33.23 41.57
N THR A 577 0.93 -32.55 42.66
CA THR A 577 0.92 -33.12 44.01
C THR A 577 -0.41 -33.79 44.39
N SER A 578 -1.52 -33.46 43.71
CA SER A 578 -2.81 -34.10 43.92
C SER A 578 -3.47 -34.50 42.60
N LEU A 579 -3.97 -35.73 42.53
CA LEU A 579 -4.64 -36.26 41.33
C LEU A 579 -6.08 -35.75 41.19
N LEU A 580 -6.78 -35.62 42.32
CA LEU A 580 -8.21 -35.33 42.39
C LEU A 580 -8.49 -34.12 43.28
N GLU A 581 -9.49 -33.33 42.89
CA GLU A 581 -10.15 -32.31 43.69
C GLU A 581 -11.63 -32.71 43.72
N ASP A 582 -12.08 -33.19 44.87
CA ASP A 582 -13.34 -33.94 45.04
C ASP A 582 -13.43 -35.15 44.08
N GLU A 583 -14.47 -35.23 43.25
CA GLU A 583 -14.67 -36.29 42.25
C GLU A 583 -14.07 -35.94 40.86
N ASN A 584 -13.37 -34.82 40.72
CA ASN A 584 -12.82 -34.34 39.45
C ASN A 584 -11.29 -34.35 39.43
N TRP A 585 -10.71 -34.36 38.24
CA TRP A 585 -9.26 -34.18 38.06
C TRP A 585 -8.82 -32.82 38.61
N ASN A 586 -7.81 -32.81 39.50
CA ASN A 586 -7.17 -31.56 39.93
C ASN A 586 -6.27 -31.05 38.81
N LEU A 587 -6.76 -30.06 38.06
CA LEU A 587 -5.99 -29.45 36.97
C LEU A 587 -5.06 -28.33 37.45
N GLY A 588 -5.11 -27.98 38.74
CA GLY A 588 -4.41 -26.86 39.35
C GLY A 588 -4.75 -25.53 38.70
N VAL A 589 -5.98 -25.36 38.20
CA VAL A 589 -6.40 -24.19 37.43
C VAL A 589 -7.21 -23.25 38.32
N GLU A 590 -6.78 -21.99 38.40
CA GLU A 590 -7.52 -20.92 39.06
C GLU A 590 -7.85 -19.79 38.09
N LYS A 591 -9.00 -19.14 38.28
CA LYS A 591 -9.36 -17.96 37.49
C LYS A 591 -8.51 -16.77 37.93
N GLY A 592 -7.77 -16.18 36.99
CA GLY A 592 -6.91 -15.03 37.27
C GLY A 592 -7.65 -13.69 37.16
N ASP A 593 -7.16 -12.69 37.90
CA ASP A 593 -7.63 -11.30 37.80
C ASP A 593 -6.87 -10.54 36.69
N ILE A 594 -7.54 -10.32 35.56
CA ILE A 594 -6.98 -9.57 34.43
C ILE A 594 -6.56 -8.15 34.82
N LYS A 595 -7.34 -7.47 35.66
CA LYS A 595 -7.09 -6.07 36.04
C LYS A 595 -5.78 -5.94 36.78
N LYS A 596 -5.50 -6.83 37.73
CA LYS A 596 -4.23 -6.89 38.46
C LYS A 596 -3.00 -6.90 37.54
N PHE A 597 -3.02 -7.71 36.48
CA PHE A 597 -1.89 -7.81 35.55
C PHE A 597 -1.79 -6.59 34.63
N LYS A 598 -2.92 -6.09 34.12
CA LYS A 598 -2.95 -4.85 33.31
C LYS A 598 -2.45 -3.64 34.09
N ASP A 599 -2.90 -3.47 35.33
CA ASP A 599 -2.50 -2.37 36.20
C ASP A 599 -0.99 -2.44 36.49
N ALA A 600 -0.44 -3.62 36.76
CA ALA A 600 0.99 -3.79 37.02
C ALA A 600 1.86 -3.47 35.78
N PHE A 601 1.45 -3.93 34.60
CA PHE A 601 2.10 -3.56 33.35
C PHE A 601 2.02 -2.05 33.07
N GLU A 602 0.84 -1.44 33.26
CA GLU A 602 0.65 -0.01 33.06
C GLU A 602 1.53 0.80 34.01
N GLN A 603 1.57 0.46 35.30
CA GLN A 603 2.44 1.11 36.28
C GLN A 603 3.92 0.94 35.94
N TYR A 604 4.34 -0.26 35.54
CA TYR A 604 5.73 -0.51 35.11
C TYR A 604 6.14 0.41 33.97
N LEU A 605 5.30 0.56 32.93
CA LEU A 605 5.59 1.46 31.83
C LEU A 605 5.52 2.94 32.22
N LEU A 606 4.53 3.34 33.02
CA LEU A 606 4.38 4.73 33.45
C LEU A 606 5.60 5.21 34.26
N ASP A 607 6.13 4.38 35.17
CA ASP A 607 7.36 4.70 35.91
C ASP A 607 8.54 5.00 34.96
N LYS A 608 8.76 4.10 33.98
CA LYS A 608 9.82 4.28 32.98
C LYS A 608 9.59 5.51 32.11
N LEU A 609 8.38 5.69 31.58
CA LEU A 609 8.06 6.78 30.64
C LEU A 609 8.09 8.14 31.32
N ASN A 610 7.50 8.28 32.52
CA ASN A 610 7.53 9.53 33.27
C ASN A 610 8.97 9.96 33.57
N ARG A 611 9.86 9.00 33.87
CA ARG A 611 11.29 9.25 34.04
C ARG A 611 12.01 9.62 32.74
N LEU A 612 11.81 8.84 31.67
CA LEU A 612 12.51 9.02 30.39
C LEU A 612 12.08 10.29 29.65
N GLU A 613 10.77 10.60 29.69
CA GLU A 613 10.16 11.69 28.93
C GLU A 613 9.88 12.94 29.79
N LYS A 614 10.16 12.90 31.09
CA LYS A 614 9.87 13.96 32.06
C LYS A 614 8.39 14.38 32.01
N SER A 615 7.52 13.38 31.99
CA SER A 615 6.06 13.54 31.93
C SER A 615 5.42 13.13 33.26
N ASN A 616 4.13 13.46 33.42
CA ASN A 616 3.31 13.11 34.59
C ASN A 616 2.06 12.34 34.11
N LEU A 617 2.28 11.30 33.31
CA LEU A 617 1.21 10.45 32.80
C LEU A 617 0.61 9.61 33.93
N THR A 618 -0.71 9.59 34.01
CA THR A 618 -1.49 8.76 34.93
C THR A 618 -2.08 7.51 34.28
N SER A 619 -2.24 7.54 32.95
CA SER A 619 -2.57 6.38 32.13
C SER A 619 -1.76 6.38 30.85
N LEU A 620 -1.43 5.19 30.35
CA LEU A 620 -0.80 5.04 29.03
C LEU A 620 -1.68 5.61 27.92
N TRP A 621 -3.01 5.58 28.08
CA TRP A 621 -3.94 6.14 27.10
C TRP A 621 -3.89 7.67 26.99
N ASP A 622 -3.25 8.36 27.93
CA ASP A 622 -3.06 9.81 27.89
C ASP A 622 -1.87 10.24 27.01
N HIS A 623 -0.94 9.32 26.75
CA HIS A 623 0.22 9.56 25.89
C HIS A 623 -0.21 9.79 24.43
N GLU A 624 0.38 10.77 23.74
CA GLU A 624 0.00 11.18 22.36
C GLU A 624 -0.05 10.01 21.37
N ARG A 625 0.96 9.15 21.39
CA ARG A 625 1.02 7.93 20.56
C ARG A 625 -0.13 6.95 20.82
N MET A 626 -0.55 6.82 22.08
CA MET A 626 -1.65 5.94 22.47
C MET A 626 -3.00 6.56 22.15
N LYS A 627 -3.11 7.89 22.13
CA LYS A 627 -4.29 8.60 21.60
C LYS A 627 -4.45 8.36 20.10
N HIS A 628 -3.37 8.40 19.31
CA HIS A 628 -3.41 7.98 17.91
C HIS A 628 -3.89 6.53 17.75
N LEU A 629 -3.38 5.62 18.56
CA LEU A 629 -3.80 4.22 18.55
C LEU A 629 -5.28 4.07 18.90
N LYS A 630 -5.74 4.71 19.98
CA LYS A 630 -7.13 4.68 20.42
C LYS A 630 -8.09 5.16 19.33
N VAL A 631 -7.73 6.23 18.61
CA VAL A 631 -8.52 6.72 17.46
C VAL A 631 -8.60 5.68 16.34
N MET A 632 -7.52 4.97 16.05
CA MET A 632 -7.53 3.88 15.05
C MET A 632 -8.39 2.68 15.48
N LEU A 633 -8.41 2.35 16.78
CA LEU A 633 -9.11 1.19 17.34
C LEU A 633 -10.60 1.46 17.63
N ASN A 634 -10.99 2.71 17.85
CA ASN A 634 -12.35 3.05 18.28
C ASN A 634 -13.35 2.93 17.13
N PHE A 635 -14.25 1.96 17.23
CA PHE A 635 -15.29 1.69 16.24
C PHE A 635 -16.39 2.75 16.21
N GLU A 636 -16.62 3.48 17.30
CA GLU A 636 -17.62 4.55 17.34
C GLU A 636 -17.29 5.70 16.39
N ASN A 637 -16.02 5.83 15.99
CA ASN A 637 -15.60 6.81 14.99
C ASN A 637 -16.30 6.59 13.64
N THR A 638 -16.79 5.38 13.35
CA THR A 638 -17.57 5.08 12.14
C THR A 638 -18.87 5.86 12.04
N LYS A 639 -19.38 6.40 13.16
CA LYS A 639 -20.60 7.22 13.24
C LYS A 639 -20.33 8.70 12.98
N LEU A 640 -19.06 9.13 12.86
CA LEU A 640 -18.73 10.52 12.59
C LEU A 640 -19.12 10.90 11.14
N LYS A 641 -19.75 12.05 10.98
CA LYS A 641 -20.08 12.59 9.65
C LYS A 641 -18.78 12.88 8.90
N GLY A 642 -18.63 12.33 7.69
CA GLY A 642 -17.41 12.48 6.89
C GLY A 642 -16.38 11.35 7.07
N TRP A 643 -16.59 10.42 8.02
CA TRP A 643 -15.64 9.35 8.31
C TRP A 643 -15.34 8.46 7.09
N LYS A 644 -16.37 8.11 6.32
CA LYS A 644 -16.22 7.26 5.13
C LYS A 644 -15.31 7.91 4.09
N GLN A 645 -15.45 9.21 3.87
CA GLN A 645 -14.66 9.98 2.92
C GLN A 645 -13.18 10.04 3.34
N GLU A 646 -12.90 10.35 4.61
CA GLU A 646 -11.52 10.47 5.13
C GLU A 646 -10.81 9.10 5.28
N THR A 647 -11.56 8.00 5.29
CA THR A 647 -11.02 6.64 5.45
C THR A 647 -11.16 5.76 4.20
N ASP A 648 -11.69 6.27 3.09
CA ASP A 648 -11.74 5.51 1.83
C ASP A 648 -10.45 5.65 1.00
N TYR A 649 -10.32 4.78 0.01
CA TYR A 649 -9.23 4.89 -0.96
C TYR A 649 -9.34 6.19 -1.75
N MET A 650 -8.20 6.85 -1.95
CA MET A 650 -8.08 7.87 -2.99
C MET A 650 -8.26 7.26 -4.38
N GLU A 651 -8.85 8.05 -5.25
CA GLU A 651 -8.91 7.80 -6.68
C GLU A 651 -7.54 8.00 -7.33
N LEU A 652 -7.28 7.26 -8.41
CA LEU A 652 -5.98 7.28 -9.11
C LEU A 652 -5.54 8.67 -9.58
N LYS A 653 -6.50 9.57 -9.83
CA LYS A 653 -6.22 10.95 -10.27
C LYS A 653 -5.68 11.82 -9.13
N GLU A 654 -6.10 11.58 -7.90
CA GLU A 654 -5.76 12.39 -6.73
C GLU A 654 -4.30 12.21 -6.32
N PHE A 655 -3.75 10.99 -6.51
CA PHE A 655 -2.33 10.70 -6.26
C PHE A 655 -1.36 11.59 -7.08
N LYS A 656 -1.81 12.19 -8.18
CA LYS A 656 -0.97 13.05 -9.03
C LYS A 656 -0.49 14.30 -8.32
N ASP A 657 -1.26 14.80 -7.36
CA ASP A 657 -0.96 16.04 -6.66
C ASP A 657 -0.23 15.81 -5.33
N ARG A 658 0.14 14.54 -5.06
CA ARG A 658 0.95 14.12 -3.90
C ARG A 658 0.44 14.68 -2.56
N PRO A 659 -0.86 14.54 -2.26
CA PRO A 659 -1.37 14.99 -0.98
C PRO A 659 -0.72 14.23 0.18
N VAL A 660 -0.59 14.90 1.33
CA VAL A 660 0.06 14.35 2.52
C VAL A 660 -0.99 13.72 3.42
N LEU A 661 -0.73 12.51 3.92
CA LEU A 661 -1.66 11.79 4.78
C LEU A 661 -1.60 12.37 6.21
N PRO A 662 -2.70 12.95 6.73
CA PRO A 662 -2.74 13.48 8.09
C PRO A 662 -2.55 12.37 9.13
N LYS A 663 -2.24 12.75 10.37
CA LYS A 663 -2.15 11.81 11.50
C LYS A 663 -3.55 11.38 11.97
N PRO A 664 -3.66 10.26 12.71
CA PRO A 664 -4.95 9.80 13.19
C PRO A 664 -5.76 10.84 14.00
N LEU A 665 -5.10 11.59 14.89
CA LEU A 665 -5.78 12.58 15.74
C LEU A 665 -6.28 13.76 14.91
N GLU A 666 -5.48 14.26 13.95
CA GLU A 666 -5.87 15.35 13.06
C GLU A 666 -7.17 15.03 12.29
N ILE A 667 -7.34 13.78 11.84
CA ILE A 667 -8.58 13.33 11.18
C ILE A 667 -9.74 13.30 12.17
N TYR A 668 -9.52 12.76 13.38
CA TYR A 668 -10.56 12.69 14.40
C TYR A 668 -11.02 14.08 14.83
N ASP A 669 -10.10 14.99 15.16
CA ASP A 669 -10.38 16.34 15.62
C ASP A 669 -11.16 17.12 14.56
N LYS A 670 -10.72 17.05 13.29
CA LYS A 670 -11.41 17.64 12.12
C LYS A 670 -12.87 17.21 12.01
N LEU A 671 -13.17 15.94 12.27
CA LEU A 671 -14.52 15.38 12.14
C LEU A 671 -15.35 15.53 13.42
N ALA A 672 -14.71 15.56 14.58
CA ALA A 672 -15.35 15.73 15.88
C ALA A 672 -15.84 17.16 16.10
N GLU A 673 -15.09 18.17 15.63
CA GLU A 673 -15.46 19.59 15.65
C GLU A 673 -16.61 19.94 14.68
N SER A 674 -16.93 19.03 13.74
CA SER A 674 -18.04 19.18 12.80
C SER A 674 -19.39 18.68 13.34
N LYS A 675 -19.44 18.28 14.61
CA LYS A 675 -20.68 17.99 15.37
C LYS A 675 -21.24 19.26 15.97
#